data_AF-A8BN69-F1
#
_entry.id   AF-A8BN69-F1
#
_cell.length_a   1.000
_cell.length_b   1.000
_cell.length_c   1.000
_cell.angle_alpha   90.00
_cell.angle_beta   90.00
_cell.angle_gamma   90.00
#
_symmetry.space_group_name_H-M   'P 1'
#
loop_
_entity.id
_entity.type
_entity.pdbx_description
1 polymer ?
#
loop_
_entity_poly.entity_id
_entity_poly.type
_entity_poly.pdbx_seq_one_letter_code
_entity_poly.pdbx_strand_id
1 'polypeptide(L)'
;MKHSKSEEEFLSWKEFTSETCTKIYKLAAEHFSRRYLSNMTRTGDPRFWGNEMESIILQKHHKNTYALSTNHCHDQLARLSDRLTLMPEFARFILEFIPVAPFDEELRGLRLRCDEYTRHVTDLLATAELEELTILLGTCYPVFGKDFLMDRDAFSSQTPDQLELLKTKMLEYVTDTGRYRTLVSNMLLRKGSISWATVSSSCGDTYYLPGPLFGMGLCGMHVTIQSATMEDSRLLYDALQPLCPVLLALSASTSVLAGVVLDKDTRTSYLSDAMDDRPLHEHSIGLPRRYSVAGVYIANHPANIPLLNDVSPVSSGLSSRSSVIQSSGNDSKIHAYVQSVISHFPLVVLRDSLVFHDESFDSDCWDQIHSLFWPTCRWKVPPIDSLKGSTGWRTEVRCMEMQFSIAENLAYSVFVFLLSSAIRDMGLLFYIPQTFILQDMSSAEKRDAVNNELFWVRDVFLDLHFESVSGADLQLGSSGIFSEQCRQMAVEIFSSQIRLALENRRAFATLSSADDAGTHRHTWCPKSVCTCFENSISDFHLIKVSLKEFMCGSARYPGLLPVLAMYTDAYFDTIADPTSLDDVEYIHSVISYLADRAAGVIPTCAAAVRNLIQNMHTHRDNSFAEVCSSMLSEPEVQIVTEYMLGARRLSLDGLREYYRAHSGTVSISVSTPE
;
A
#
# COMPACT_ATOMS: atom_id res chain seq x y z
N MET A 1 23.97 16.12 -4.74
CA MET A 1 22.84 16.39 -5.66
C MET A 1 23.19 15.78 -7.01
N LYS A 2 22.56 14.66 -7.41
CA LYS A 2 22.57 14.29 -8.83
C LYS A 2 21.75 15.36 -9.56
N HIS A 3 22.25 15.93 -10.65
CA HIS A 3 21.45 16.85 -11.45
C HIS A 3 20.15 16.16 -11.86
N SER A 4 19.00 16.80 -11.59
CA SER A 4 17.72 16.31 -12.11
C SER A 4 17.83 16.23 -13.63
N LYS A 5 17.56 15.05 -14.19
CA LYS A 5 17.55 14.84 -15.64
C LYS A 5 16.49 15.72 -16.30
N SER A 6 16.83 16.32 -17.42
CA SER A 6 15.96 17.12 -18.28
C SER A 6 15.00 16.22 -19.07
N GLU A 7 13.90 16.79 -19.58
CA GLU A 7 12.96 16.06 -20.46
C GLU A 7 13.63 15.53 -21.74
N GLU A 8 14.61 16.26 -22.25
CA GLU A 8 15.37 15.93 -23.47
C GLU A 8 16.29 14.72 -23.30
N GLU A 9 16.40 14.14 -22.10
CA GLU A 9 17.11 12.89 -21.86
C GLU A 9 16.20 11.65 -21.96
N PHE A 10 14.87 11.83 -21.94
CA PHE A 10 13.90 10.74 -22.01
C PHE A 10 13.19 10.64 -23.37
N LEU A 11 12.96 9.42 -23.85
CA LEU A 11 12.24 9.18 -25.10
C LEU A 11 10.88 9.88 -25.12
N SER A 12 10.64 10.63 -26.18
CA SER A 12 9.34 11.21 -26.48
C SER A 12 8.41 10.16 -27.09
N TRP A 13 7.11 10.40 -27.04
CA TRP A 13 6.09 9.56 -27.64
C TRP A 13 6.40 9.13 -29.09
N LYS A 14 6.95 10.04 -29.90
CA LYS A 14 7.27 9.78 -31.32
C LYS A 14 8.38 8.75 -31.51
N GLU A 15 9.23 8.54 -30.50
CA GLU A 15 10.35 7.61 -30.56
C GLU A 15 9.95 6.17 -30.17
N PHE A 16 8.77 5.97 -29.56
CA PHE A 16 8.25 4.65 -29.20
C PHE A 16 7.65 3.89 -30.41
N THR A 17 8.49 3.61 -31.39
CA THR A 17 8.14 2.70 -32.48
C THR A 17 8.02 1.25 -31.98
N SER A 18 7.42 0.36 -32.79
CA SER A 18 7.35 -1.08 -32.46
C SER A 18 8.74 -1.70 -32.25
N GLU A 19 9.73 -1.27 -33.04
CA GLU A 19 11.12 -1.71 -32.93
C GLU A 19 11.75 -1.21 -31.62
N THR A 20 11.61 0.09 -31.31
CA THR A 20 12.11 0.70 -30.08
C THR A 20 11.52 0.00 -28.84
N CYS A 21 10.20 -0.19 -28.82
CA CYS A 21 9.53 -0.89 -27.72
C CYS A 21 10.06 -2.32 -27.57
N THR A 22 10.19 -3.06 -28.67
CA THR A 22 10.73 -4.43 -28.64
C THR A 22 12.15 -4.47 -28.09
N LYS A 23 13.01 -3.51 -28.47
CA LYS A 23 14.36 -3.36 -27.92
C LYS A 23 14.34 -3.07 -26.42
N ILE A 24 13.49 -2.15 -25.96
CA ILE A 24 13.34 -1.80 -24.53
C ILE A 24 12.99 -3.05 -23.70
N TYR A 25 11.96 -3.79 -24.11
CA TYR A 25 11.54 -4.98 -23.36
C TYR A 25 12.60 -6.08 -23.39
N LYS A 26 13.33 -6.22 -24.51
CA LYS A 26 14.46 -7.15 -24.59
C LYS A 26 15.56 -6.80 -23.60
N LEU A 27 16.00 -5.54 -23.58
CA LEU A 27 17.00 -5.06 -22.63
C LEU A 27 16.53 -5.21 -21.19
N ALA A 28 15.28 -4.85 -20.88
CA ALA A 28 14.74 -5.00 -19.53
C ALA A 28 14.72 -6.46 -19.05
N ALA A 29 14.32 -7.41 -19.90
CA ALA A 29 14.36 -8.83 -19.56
C ALA A 29 15.80 -9.36 -19.41
N GLU A 30 16.73 -8.89 -20.25
CA GLU A 30 18.16 -9.24 -20.15
C GLU A 30 18.80 -8.70 -18.87
N HIS A 31 18.51 -7.45 -18.50
CA HIS A 31 19.03 -6.79 -17.29
C HIS A 31 18.46 -7.46 -16.03
N PHE A 32 17.15 -7.71 -16.02
CA PHE A 32 16.51 -8.48 -14.96
C PHE A 32 17.18 -9.84 -14.82
N SER A 33 17.34 -10.59 -15.91
CA SER A 33 17.87 -11.94 -15.88
C SER A 33 19.32 -11.96 -15.40
N ARG A 34 20.15 -10.99 -15.81
CA ARG A 34 21.51 -10.82 -15.28
C ARG A 34 21.52 -10.61 -13.78
N ARG A 35 20.72 -9.66 -13.27
CA ARG A 35 20.60 -9.36 -11.82
C ARG A 35 20.05 -10.55 -11.04
N TYR A 36 19.05 -11.22 -11.58
CA TYR A 36 18.43 -12.39 -10.97
C TYR A 36 19.44 -13.54 -10.87
N LEU A 37 20.08 -13.92 -11.97
CA LEU A 37 21.05 -15.02 -11.99
C LEU A 37 22.32 -14.71 -11.17
N SER A 38 22.77 -13.45 -11.11
CA SER A 38 23.93 -13.08 -10.29
C SER A 38 23.63 -13.11 -8.78
N ASN A 39 22.36 -12.98 -8.39
CA ASN A 39 21.95 -12.91 -6.99
C ASN A 39 21.12 -14.12 -6.51
N MET A 40 20.72 -15.07 -7.37
CA MET A 40 19.81 -16.16 -6.97
C MET A 40 20.39 -17.08 -5.87
N THR A 41 21.71 -17.16 -5.74
CA THR A 41 22.39 -17.92 -4.67
C THR A 41 22.82 -17.04 -3.49
N ARG A 42 22.44 -15.76 -3.49
CA ARG A 42 22.77 -14.79 -2.44
C ARG A 42 22.04 -15.16 -1.15
N THR A 43 22.80 -15.28 -0.06
CA THR A 43 22.28 -15.67 1.25
C THR A 43 22.96 -14.90 2.38
N GLY A 44 22.24 -14.77 3.49
CA GLY A 44 22.72 -14.12 4.71
C GLY A 44 22.78 -12.60 4.58
N ASP A 45 21.89 -12.01 3.77
CA ASP A 45 21.70 -10.57 3.81
C ASP A 45 21.15 -10.14 5.18
N PRO A 46 21.60 -8.99 5.70
CA PRO A 46 20.98 -8.41 6.88
C PRO A 46 19.52 -8.11 6.57
N ARG A 47 18.66 -8.44 7.53
CA ARG A 47 17.25 -8.13 7.42
C ARG A 47 17.03 -6.72 7.93
N PHE A 48 16.49 -5.91 7.04
CA PHE A 48 16.28 -4.49 7.24
C PHE A 48 14.85 -4.16 6.89
N TRP A 49 14.33 -3.10 7.48
CA TRP A 49 13.07 -2.51 7.05
C TRP A 49 13.14 -0.99 7.04
N GLY A 50 12.26 -0.36 6.29
CA GLY A 50 12.16 1.09 6.22
C GLY A 50 10.78 1.49 5.74
N ASN A 51 10.37 2.69 6.12
CA ASN A 51 9.14 3.30 5.65
C ASN A 51 9.42 4.51 4.76
N GLU A 52 8.49 4.72 3.83
CA GLU A 52 8.42 5.91 2.99
C GLU A 52 7.11 6.61 3.36
N MET A 53 7.21 7.84 3.87
CA MET A 53 6.05 8.66 4.25
C MET A 53 5.95 9.85 3.30
N GLU A 54 4.82 9.95 2.60
CA GLU A 54 4.50 11.11 1.78
C GLU A 54 3.70 12.14 2.59
N SER A 55 3.88 13.42 2.29
CA SER A 55 3.21 14.50 3.00
C SER A 55 2.91 15.69 2.09
N ILE A 56 2.06 16.60 2.55
CA ILE A 56 1.57 17.72 1.75
C ILE A 56 2.11 19.02 2.32
N ILE A 57 2.78 19.80 1.49
CA ILE A 57 3.29 21.12 1.82
C ILE A 57 2.20 22.16 1.55
N LEU A 58 1.76 22.80 2.62
CA LEU A 58 0.84 23.93 2.59
C LEU A 58 1.61 25.24 2.83
N GLN A 59 1.15 26.32 2.23
CA GLN A 59 1.53 27.67 2.59
C GLN A 59 0.46 28.26 3.51
N LYS A 60 0.89 28.80 4.65
CA LYS A 60 -0.01 29.42 5.62
C LYS A 60 -0.24 30.89 5.27
N HIS A 61 -1.50 31.29 5.18
CA HIS A 61 -1.91 32.67 4.94
C HIS A 61 -2.55 33.30 6.21
N HIS A 62 -2.99 34.55 6.11
CA HIS A 62 -3.65 35.25 7.21
C HIS A 62 -4.88 34.48 7.72
N LYS A 63 -5.08 34.52 9.05
CA LYS A 63 -6.19 33.85 9.76
C LYS A 63 -6.19 32.31 9.67
N ASN A 64 -5.01 31.68 9.58
CA ASN A 64 -4.85 30.23 9.48
C ASN A 64 -5.61 29.62 8.28
N THR A 65 -5.60 30.31 7.15
CA THR A 65 -6.03 29.73 5.88
C THR A 65 -4.82 29.10 5.18
N TYR A 66 -5.05 28.02 4.44
CA TYR A 66 -3.98 27.23 3.83
C TYR A 66 -4.20 27.10 2.33
N ALA A 67 -3.11 27.17 1.57
CA ALA A 67 -3.08 26.84 0.15
C ALA A 67 -2.01 25.79 -0.13
N LEU A 68 -2.17 25.01 -1.20
CA LEU A 68 -1.12 24.10 -1.66
C LEU A 68 0.10 24.92 -2.10
N SER A 69 1.30 24.52 -1.68
CA SER A 69 2.51 25.16 -2.18
C SER A 69 2.73 24.81 -3.65
N THR A 70 2.77 25.82 -4.51
CA THR A 70 3.16 25.65 -5.92
C THR A 70 4.66 25.88 -6.15
N ASN A 71 5.37 26.33 -5.10
CA ASN A 71 6.81 26.52 -5.11
C ASN A 71 7.53 25.19 -4.91
N HIS A 72 8.72 25.06 -5.49
CA HIS A 72 9.57 23.90 -5.27
C HIS A 72 10.24 23.99 -3.89
N CYS A 73 9.51 23.59 -2.85
CA CYS A 73 9.95 23.68 -1.45
C CYS A 73 10.90 22.55 -1.05
N HIS A 74 11.00 21.48 -1.84
CA HIS A 74 11.91 20.36 -1.59
C HIS A 74 13.35 20.85 -1.38
N ASP A 75 13.91 21.62 -2.32
CA ASP A 75 15.31 22.05 -2.25
C ASP A 75 15.60 22.94 -1.04
N GLN A 76 14.60 23.67 -0.55
CA GLN A 76 14.68 24.49 0.65
C GLN A 76 14.72 23.59 1.89
N LEU A 77 13.75 22.69 2.05
CA LEU A 77 13.67 21.80 3.22
C LEU A 77 14.78 20.76 3.26
N ALA A 78 15.21 20.23 2.11
CA ALA A 78 16.27 19.23 2.00
C ALA A 78 17.65 19.77 2.43
N ARG A 79 17.87 21.09 2.39
CA ARG A 79 19.08 21.71 2.94
C ARG A 79 19.06 21.84 4.45
N LEU A 80 17.88 21.72 5.06
CA LEU A 80 17.65 21.97 6.49
C LEU A 80 17.42 20.68 7.29
N SER A 81 17.33 19.52 6.62
CA SER A 81 17.22 18.21 7.26
C SER A 81 18.44 17.36 6.94
N ASP A 82 19.20 16.97 7.97
CA ASP A 82 20.33 16.04 7.87
C ASP A 82 19.99 14.64 8.41
N ARG A 83 18.80 14.48 9.02
CA ARG A 83 18.38 13.26 9.71
C ARG A 83 17.37 12.40 8.95
N LEU A 84 16.77 12.95 7.91
CA LEU A 84 15.85 12.28 7.00
C LEU A 84 16.33 12.50 5.56
N THR A 85 16.16 11.50 4.72
CA THR A 85 16.29 11.68 3.27
C THR A 85 14.96 12.24 2.77
N LEU A 86 14.97 13.47 2.26
CA LEU A 86 13.79 14.07 1.64
C LEU A 86 13.85 13.86 0.13
N MET A 87 12.71 13.49 -0.46
CA MET A 87 12.58 13.22 -1.89
C MET A 87 11.42 14.02 -2.48
N PRO A 88 11.60 14.64 -3.67
CA PRO A 88 10.50 15.26 -4.36
C PRO A 88 9.63 14.18 -5.01
N GLU A 89 8.31 14.35 -4.92
CA GLU A 89 7.36 13.46 -5.56
C GLU A 89 6.72 14.07 -6.82
N PHE A 90 5.82 13.33 -7.45
CA PHE A 90 5.15 13.75 -8.69
C PHE A 90 4.56 15.17 -8.61
N ALA A 91 3.81 15.46 -7.54
CA ALA A 91 3.24 16.78 -7.31
C ALA A 91 4.20 17.66 -6.49
N ARG A 92 4.34 18.93 -6.86
CA ARG A 92 5.27 19.89 -6.26
C ARG A 92 5.05 20.13 -4.76
N PHE A 93 3.81 19.97 -4.32
CA PHE A 93 3.42 20.08 -2.92
C PHE A 93 3.58 18.77 -2.16
N ILE A 94 4.05 17.68 -2.78
CA ILE A 94 4.31 16.43 -2.05
C ILE A 94 5.78 16.33 -1.70
N LEU A 95 6.02 16.03 -0.42
CA LEU A 95 7.33 15.72 0.12
C LEU A 95 7.31 14.31 0.68
N GLU A 96 8.13 13.44 0.11
CA GLU A 96 8.43 12.14 0.70
C GLU A 96 9.62 12.29 1.65
N PHE A 97 9.55 11.63 2.80
CA PHE A 97 10.67 11.54 3.73
C PHE A 97 10.89 10.11 4.21
N ILE A 98 12.16 9.72 4.23
CA ILE A 98 12.65 8.36 4.45
C ILE A 98 13.73 8.40 5.56
N PRO A 99 13.80 7.41 6.46
CA PRO A 99 14.96 7.23 7.33
C PRO A 99 16.28 7.26 6.55
N VAL A 100 17.31 7.94 7.04
CA VAL A 100 18.64 7.98 6.39
C VAL A 100 19.28 6.60 6.29
N ALA A 101 19.05 5.76 7.31
CA ALA A 101 19.44 4.36 7.32
C ALA A 101 18.20 3.51 7.60
N PRO A 102 18.09 2.31 6.99
CA PRO A 102 17.02 1.40 7.32
C PRO A 102 17.14 0.91 8.77
N PHE A 103 16.01 0.53 9.37
CA PHE A 103 15.96 -0.11 10.68
C PHE A 103 16.41 -1.57 10.59
N ASP A 104 17.04 -2.06 11.65
CA ASP A 104 17.39 -3.48 11.83
C ASP A 104 16.16 -4.36 12.15
N GLU A 105 16.36 -5.69 12.15
CA GLU A 105 15.32 -6.68 12.45
C GLU A 105 15.08 -6.95 13.95
N GLU A 106 15.87 -6.36 14.85
CA GLU A 106 15.82 -6.69 16.27
C GLU A 106 14.58 -6.08 16.90
N LEU A 107 13.79 -6.85 17.69
CA LEU A 107 12.71 -6.22 18.46
C LEU A 107 13.25 -5.40 19.64
N ARG A 108 14.47 -5.71 20.10
CA ARG A 108 15.15 -4.96 21.15
C ARG A 108 15.60 -3.59 20.64
N GLY A 109 15.35 -2.57 21.45
CA GLY A 109 15.62 -1.17 21.11
C GLY A 109 14.66 -0.60 20.06
N LEU A 110 13.60 -1.32 19.69
CA LEU A 110 12.62 -0.86 18.71
C LEU A 110 11.95 0.43 19.17
N ARG A 111 11.56 0.51 20.44
CA ARG A 111 10.97 1.72 21.01
C ARG A 111 11.90 2.92 20.85
N LEU A 112 13.17 2.75 21.18
CA LEU A 112 14.17 3.81 21.08
C LEU A 112 14.34 4.30 19.63
N ARG A 113 14.42 3.37 18.66
CA ARG A 113 14.53 3.70 17.24
C ARG A 113 13.29 4.44 16.73
N CYS A 114 12.09 4.02 17.15
CA CYS A 114 10.84 4.68 16.81
C CYS A 114 10.73 6.08 17.44
N ASP A 115 11.16 6.25 18.69
CA ASP A 115 11.21 7.56 19.36
C ASP A 115 12.22 8.51 18.69
N GLU A 116 13.36 7.99 18.25
CA GLU A 116 14.34 8.75 17.48
C GLU A 116 13.80 9.21 16.13
N TYR A 117 13.19 8.31 15.38
CA TYR A 117 12.52 8.67 14.12
C TYR A 117 11.42 9.71 14.34
N THR A 118 10.61 9.54 15.41
CA THR A 118 9.56 10.51 15.77
C THR A 118 10.13 11.90 16.04
N ARG A 119 11.27 12.00 16.74
CA ARG A 119 11.98 13.27 16.95
C ARG A 119 12.42 13.87 15.61
N HIS A 120 13.00 13.08 14.72
CA HIS A 120 13.47 13.58 13.42
C HIS A 120 12.35 14.13 12.54
N VAL A 121 11.20 13.44 12.50
CA VAL A 121 10.02 13.95 11.78
C VAL A 121 9.44 15.18 12.49
N THR A 122 9.41 15.22 13.82
CA THR A 122 8.95 16.39 14.57
C THR A 122 9.83 17.63 14.31
N ASP A 123 11.15 17.44 14.23
CA ASP A 123 12.11 18.49 13.88
C ASP A 123 11.85 18.98 12.44
N LEU A 124 11.61 18.09 11.48
CA LEU A 124 11.22 18.47 10.11
C LEU A 124 9.93 19.30 10.10
N LEU A 125 8.90 18.89 10.86
CA LEU A 125 7.67 19.66 10.98
C LEU A 125 7.95 21.05 11.55
N ALA A 126 8.80 21.18 12.57
CA ALA A 126 9.15 22.48 13.16
C ALA A 126 9.95 23.37 12.20
N THR A 127 10.92 22.79 11.48
CA THR A 127 11.73 23.47 10.46
C THR A 127 10.85 24.02 9.34
N ALA A 128 9.86 23.26 8.87
CA ALA A 128 8.94 23.75 7.85
C ALA A 128 8.18 25.00 8.32
N GLU A 129 7.67 25.00 9.56
CA GLU A 129 6.91 26.14 10.08
C GLU A 129 7.78 27.41 10.22
N LEU A 130 9.09 27.26 10.47
CA LEU A 130 10.05 28.38 10.47
C LEU A 130 10.23 29.01 9.08
N GLU A 131 10.03 28.21 8.02
CA GLU A 131 10.11 28.63 6.63
C GLU A 131 8.74 29.05 6.06
N GLU A 132 7.76 29.34 6.93
CA GLU A 132 6.37 29.68 6.57
C GLU A 132 5.63 28.59 5.78
N LEU A 133 6.08 27.34 5.91
CA LEU A 133 5.46 26.16 5.32
C LEU A 133 4.83 25.29 6.41
N THR A 134 3.72 24.64 6.09
CA THR A 134 3.05 23.71 7.01
C THR A 134 2.96 22.34 6.34
N ILE A 135 3.57 21.32 6.95
CA ILE A 135 3.50 19.93 6.47
C ILE A 135 2.24 19.25 7.02
N LEU A 136 1.26 18.99 6.17
CA LEU A 136 0.07 18.22 6.49
C LEU A 136 0.34 16.72 6.28
N LEU A 137 -0.01 15.90 7.27
CA LEU A 137 -0.02 14.44 7.18
C LEU A 137 -1.44 13.97 6.87
N GLY A 138 -1.59 13.06 5.92
CA GLY A 138 -2.87 12.58 5.40
C GLY A 138 -2.78 12.33 3.90
N THR A 139 -3.74 11.61 3.33
CA THR A 139 -3.72 11.28 1.91
C THR A 139 -3.83 12.49 0.99
N CYS A 140 -4.64 13.49 1.35
CA CYS A 140 -4.81 14.68 0.51
C CYS A 140 -5.22 15.90 1.34
N TYR A 141 -5.00 17.07 0.77
CA TYR A 141 -5.55 18.32 1.30
C TYR A 141 -7.02 18.39 0.89
N PRO A 142 -7.99 18.69 1.78
CA PRO A 142 -9.41 18.51 1.49
C PRO A 142 -9.93 19.17 0.21
N VAL A 143 -9.38 20.34 -0.18
CA VAL A 143 -9.78 21.07 -1.40
C VAL A 143 -8.84 20.87 -2.58
N PHE A 144 -7.86 19.97 -2.49
CA PHE A 144 -7.02 19.61 -3.63
C PHE A 144 -7.88 19.11 -4.79
N GLY A 145 -7.85 19.84 -5.92
CA GLY A 145 -8.64 19.54 -7.11
C GLY A 145 -9.94 20.32 -7.25
N LYS A 146 -10.32 21.17 -6.29
CA LYS A 146 -11.56 21.97 -6.36
C LYS A 146 -11.65 22.78 -7.66
N ASP A 147 -10.56 23.40 -8.09
CA ASP A 147 -10.52 24.22 -9.32
C ASP A 147 -10.42 23.40 -10.62
N PHE A 148 -10.46 22.08 -10.53
CA PHE A 148 -10.43 21.13 -11.65
C PHE A 148 -11.68 20.26 -11.71
N LEU A 149 -12.53 20.34 -10.68
CA LEU A 149 -13.70 19.50 -10.52
C LEU A 149 -14.74 19.84 -11.59
N MET A 150 -15.17 18.83 -12.33
CA MET A 150 -16.19 18.98 -13.37
C MET A 150 -17.44 18.19 -12.98
N ASP A 151 -18.61 18.82 -13.12
CA ASP A 151 -19.86 18.08 -13.16
C ASP A 151 -20.01 17.31 -14.48
N ARG A 152 -21.10 16.55 -14.60
CA ARG A 152 -21.37 15.71 -15.77
C ARG A 152 -21.56 16.51 -17.06
N ASP A 153 -22.18 17.68 -16.99
CA ASP A 153 -22.47 18.49 -18.18
C ASP A 153 -21.17 19.13 -18.69
N ALA A 154 -20.40 19.75 -17.78
CA ALA A 154 -19.09 20.30 -18.08
C ALA A 154 -18.14 19.23 -18.62
N PHE A 155 -18.09 18.05 -18.00
CA PHE A 155 -17.28 16.92 -18.47
C PHE A 155 -17.67 16.49 -19.90
N SER A 156 -18.96 16.44 -20.21
CA SER A 156 -19.46 16.00 -21.52
C SER A 156 -19.27 17.05 -22.62
N SER A 157 -19.10 18.33 -22.26
CA SER A 157 -19.01 19.45 -23.20
C SER A 157 -17.59 19.96 -23.43
N GLN A 158 -16.54 19.22 -23.02
CA GLN A 158 -15.16 19.67 -23.14
C GLN A 158 -14.72 19.87 -24.60
N THR A 159 -14.16 21.05 -24.89
CA THR A 159 -13.53 21.34 -26.18
C THR A 159 -12.02 21.02 -26.16
N PRO A 160 -11.38 20.79 -27.33
CA PRO A 160 -9.94 20.58 -27.39
C PRO A 160 -9.11 21.69 -26.72
N ASP A 161 -9.51 22.96 -26.87
CA ASP A 161 -8.83 24.10 -26.25
C ASP A 161 -8.94 24.08 -24.72
N GLN A 162 -10.10 23.67 -24.19
CA GLN A 162 -10.29 23.51 -22.74
C GLN A 162 -9.42 22.37 -22.19
N LEU A 163 -9.29 21.26 -22.92
CA LEU A 163 -8.45 20.14 -22.53
C LEU A 163 -6.96 20.51 -22.51
N GLU A 164 -6.47 21.31 -23.48
CA GLU A 164 -5.08 21.77 -23.47
C GLU A 164 -4.81 22.79 -22.35
N LEU A 165 -5.77 23.66 -22.06
CA LEU A 165 -5.70 24.56 -20.90
C LEU A 165 -5.64 23.76 -19.59
N LEU A 166 -6.47 22.73 -19.46
CA LEU A 166 -6.52 21.84 -18.29
C LEU A 166 -5.18 21.13 -18.07
N LYS A 167 -4.60 20.61 -19.15
CA LYS A 167 -3.27 20.00 -19.16
C LYS A 167 -2.19 20.99 -18.71
N THR A 168 -2.21 22.22 -19.25
CA THR A 168 -1.27 23.28 -18.86
C THR A 168 -1.40 23.60 -17.38
N LYS A 169 -2.63 23.76 -16.88
CA LYS A 169 -2.91 24.03 -15.47
C LYS A 169 -2.45 22.88 -14.56
N MET A 170 -2.67 21.62 -14.95
CA MET A 170 -2.17 20.48 -14.17
C MET A 170 -0.64 20.50 -14.06
N LEU A 171 0.05 20.83 -15.15
CA LEU A 171 1.51 20.90 -15.19
C LEU A 171 2.07 21.97 -14.23
N GLU A 172 1.32 23.00 -13.85
CA GLU A 172 1.75 23.96 -12.82
C GLU A 172 1.97 23.32 -11.45
N TYR A 173 1.27 22.21 -11.18
CA TYR A 173 1.38 21.44 -9.92
C TYR A 173 2.32 20.24 -10.02
N VAL A 174 2.78 19.87 -11.21
CA VAL A 174 3.70 18.74 -11.42
C VAL A 174 5.14 19.21 -11.28
N THR A 175 5.98 18.42 -10.60
CA THR A 175 7.39 18.72 -10.40
C THR A 175 8.15 18.85 -11.73
N ASP A 176 9.11 19.79 -11.80
CA ASP A 176 9.86 20.13 -13.01
C ASP A 176 10.92 19.10 -13.44
N THR A 177 11.02 17.98 -12.72
CA THR A 177 11.92 16.89 -13.12
C THR A 177 11.50 16.35 -14.48
N GLY A 178 12.47 16.09 -15.36
CA GLY A 178 12.19 15.58 -16.71
C GLY A 178 11.43 14.25 -16.71
N ARG A 179 11.62 13.44 -15.67
CA ARG A 179 10.91 12.16 -15.46
C ARG A 179 9.39 12.35 -15.42
N TYR A 180 8.88 13.19 -14.52
CA TYR A 180 7.44 13.36 -14.32
C TYR A 180 6.78 14.12 -15.47
N ARG A 181 7.46 15.10 -16.05
CA ARG A 181 7.00 15.81 -17.23
C ARG A 181 6.84 14.87 -18.45
N THR A 182 7.86 14.05 -18.68
CA THR A 182 7.82 13.01 -19.73
C THR A 182 6.72 11.99 -19.46
N LEU A 183 6.54 11.56 -18.21
CA LEU A 183 5.47 10.64 -17.82
C LEU A 183 4.10 11.17 -18.23
N VAL A 184 3.76 12.41 -17.85
CA VAL A 184 2.47 13.03 -18.19
C VAL A 184 2.31 13.12 -19.71
N SER A 185 3.32 13.63 -20.42
CA SER A 185 3.27 13.80 -21.88
C SER A 185 3.04 12.48 -22.62
N ASN A 186 3.86 11.47 -22.33
CA ASN A 186 3.78 10.16 -22.99
C ASN A 186 2.50 9.41 -22.61
N MET A 187 2.02 9.55 -21.38
CA MET A 187 0.77 8.93 -20.92
C MET A 187 -0.44 9.47 -21.68
N LEU A 188 -0.57 10.79 -21.79
CA LEU A 188 -1.69 11.42 -22.49
C LEU A 188 -1.68 11.08 -23.98
N LEU A 189 -0.51 11.09 -24.61
CA LEU A 189 -0.36 10.75 -26.02
C LEU A 189 -0.62 9.26 -26.29
N ARG A 190 -0.19 8.38 -25.38
CA ARG A 190 -0.48 6.93 -25.48
C ARG A 190 -1.97 6.65 -25.39
N LYS A 191 -2.63 7.23 -24.40
CA LYS A 191 -4.07 7.06 -24.20
C LYS A 191 -4.86 7.66 -25.37
N GLY A 192 -4.35 8.74 -25.96
CA GLY A 192 -5.04 9.56 -26.95
C GLY A 192 -6.09 10.51 -26.34
N SER A 193 -6.15 10.60 -25.02
CA SER A 193 -7.08 11.45 -24.26
C SER A 193 -6.56 11.68 -22.83
N ILE A 194 -7.19 12.61 -22.11
CA ILE A 194 -7.00 12.76 -20.67
C ILE A 194 -7.64 11.55 -19.96
N SER A 195 -6.95 10.96 -18.98
CA SER A 195 -7.53 10.00 -18.04
C SER A 195 -8.44 10.72 -17.05
N TRP A 196 -9.49 10.09 -16.58
CA TRP A 196 -10.45 10.74 -15.68
C TRP A 196 -10.76 9.85 -14.50
N ALA A 197 -10.68 10.44 -13.31
CA ALA A 197 -11.06 9.83 -12.06
C ALA A 197 -12.48 10.26 -11.69
N THR A 198 -13.35 9.29 -11.39
CA THR A 198 -14.74 9.56 -11.00
C THR A 198 -14.79 9.86 -9.51
N VAL A 199 -15.36 11.01 -9.15
CA VAL A 199 -15.54 11.47 -7.78
C VAL A 199 -17.02 11.37 -7.43
N SER A 200 -17.38 10.32 -6.71
CA SER A 200 -18.75 10.12 -6.22
C SER A 200 -18.89 10.70 -4.82
N SER A 201 -19.91 11.53 -4.62
CA SER A 201 -20.21 12.14 -3.34
C SER A 201 -21.10 11.23 -2.49
N SER A 202 -21.05 11.45 -1.18
CA SER A 202 -21.89 10.75 -0.20
C SER A 202 -23.40 10.96 -0.36
N CYS A 203 -23.84 11.99 -1.12
CA CYS A 203 -25.24 12.23 -1.43
C CYS A 203 -25.66 11.78 -2.84
N GLY A 204 -24.74 11.17 -3.62
CA GLY A 204 -25.03 10.59 -4.93
C GLY A 204 -24.65 11.45 -6.13
N ASP A 205 -24.18 12.69 -5.92
CA ASP A 205 -23.61 13.50 -7.01
C ASP A 205 -22.33 12.87 -7.55
N THR A 206 -22.11 13.00 -8.87
CA THR A 206 -20.93 12.48 -9.56
C THR A 206 -20.18 13.62 -10.25
N TYR A 207 -18.88 13.69 -9.99
CA TYR A 207 -17.95 14.64 -10.58
C TYR A 207 -16.75 13.92 -11.21
N TYR A 208 -15.91 14.68 -11.90
CA TYR A 208 -14.76 14.16 -12.63
C TYR A 208 -13.52 15.01 -12.37
N LEU A 209 -12.40 14.34 -12.13
CA LEU A 209 -11.08 14.94 -11.98
C LEU A 209 -10.12 14.46 -13.08
N PRO A 210 -9.38 15.37 -13.74
CA PRO A 210 -8.56 15.06 -14.91
C PRO A 210 -7.14 14.62 -14.57
N GLY A 211 -6.66 13.64 -15.31
CA GLY A 211 -5.25 13.36 -15.50
C GLY A 211 -4.52 12.77 -14.29
N PRO A 212 -3.21 12.52 -14.45
CA PRO A 212 -2.38 11.84 -13.47
C PRO A 212 -2.22 12.58 -12.14
N LEU A 213 -2.45 13.91 -12.13
CA LEU A 213 -2.31 14.75 -10.94
C LEU A 213 -3.22 14.32 -9.79
N PHE A 214 -4.46 13.90 -10.07
CA PHE A 214 -5.39 13.45 -9.02
C PHE A 214 -5.25 11.98 -8.65
N GLY A 215 -4.24 11.30 -9.21
CA GLY A 215 -3.74 10.03 -8.71
C GLY A 215 -2.45 10.26 -7.92
N MET A 216 -1.36 10.60 -8.62
CA MET A 216 -0.02 10.74 -8.03
C MET A 216 0.15 12.01 -7.17
N GLY A 217 -0.89 12.84 -7.05
CA GLY A 217 -0.99 13.92 -6.07
C GLY A 217 -1.65 13.49 -4.75
N LEU A 218 -1.89 12.19 -4.55
CA LEU A 218 -2.45 11.62 -3.32
C LEU A 218 -1.37 10.82 -2.58
N CYS A 219 -1.22 11.08 -1.29
CA CYS A 219 -0.14 10.55 -0.47
C CYS A 219 -0.39 9.13 0.04
N GLY A 220 0.66 8.32 0.06
CA GLY A 220 0.72 6.97 0.57
C GLY A 220 1.79 6.74 1.63
N MET A 221 1.61 5.65 2.38
CA MET A 221 2.64 5.14 3.28
C MET A 221 3.10 3.78 2.75
N HIS A 222 4.41 3.62 2.52
CA HIS A 222 4.98 2.35 2.07
C HIS A 222 5.92 1.77 3.13
N VAL A 223 6.00 0.45 3.18
CA VAL A 223 6.96 -0.26 4.03
C VAL A 223 7.73 -1.26 3.18
N THR A 224 9.05 -1.15 3.15
CA THR A 224 9.93 -2.07 2.45
C THR A 224 10.68 -2.95 3.45
N ILE A 225 10.64 -4.26 3.22
CA ILE A 225 11.33 -5.29 4.01
C ILE A 225 12.41 -5.96 3.15
N GLN A 226 13.63 -6.08 3.68
CA GLN A 226 14.74 -6.84 3.10
C GLN A 226 14.83 -8.22 3.73
N SER A 227 14.92 -9.26 2.89
CA SER A 227 15.03 -10.66 3.33
C SER A 227 16.46 -11.16 3.22
N ALA A 228 16.79 -12.19 3.99
CA ALA A 228 18.12 -12.79 4.02
C ALA A 228 18.45 -13.61 2.76
N THR A 229 17.42 -14.12 2.07
CA THR A 229 17.50 -14.95 0.87
C THR A 229 16.42 -14.56 -0.14
N MET A 230 16.57 -15.03 -1.38
CA MET A 230 15.56 -14.86 -2.43
C MET A 230 14.25 -15.57 -2.08
N GLU A 231 14.34 -16.79 -1.55
CA GLU A 231 13.23 -17.65 -1.19
C GLU A 231 12.37 -17.03 -0.07
N ASP A 232 13.02 -16.49 0.96
CA ASP A 232 12.36 -15.74 2.04
C ASP A 232 11.60 -14.53 1.45
N SER A 233 12.24 -13.79 0.54
CA SER A 233 11.64 -12.61 -0.09
C SER A 233 10.42 -12.98 -0.95
N ARG A 234 10.49 -14.07 -1.71
CA ARG A 234 9.37 -14.57 -2.51
C ARG A 234 8.21 -15.00 -1.62
N LEU A 235 8.49 -15.73 -0.54
CA LEU A 235 7.46 -16.15 0.43
C LEU A 235 6.78 -14.93 1.07
N LEU A 236 7.57 -13.94 1.50
CA LEU A 236 7.05 -12.73 2.10
C LEU A 236 6.20 -11.92 1.11
N TYR A 237 6.65 -11.78 -0.14
CA TYR A 237 5.88 -11.13 -1.19
C TYR A 237 4.53 -11.82 -1.45
N ASP A 238 4.51 -13.15 -1.48
CA ASP A 238 3.27 -13.90 -1.65
C ASP A 238 2.35 -13.78 -0.42
N ALA A 239 2.90 -13.87 0.78
CA ALA A 239 2.14 -13.80 2.03
C ALA A 239 1.49 -12.43 2.26
N LEU A 240 2.15 -11.33 1.85
CA LEU A 240 1.64 -9.96 2.07
C LEU A 240 0.55 -9.54 1.09
N GLN A 241 0.46 -10.14 -0.10
CA GLN A 241 -0.53 -9.75 -1.12
C GLN A 241 -1.99 -9.88 -0.64
N PRO A 242 -2.44 -11.01 -0.04
CA PRO A 242 -3.78 -11.15 0.54
C PRO A 242 -4.10 -10.16 1.66
N LEU A 243 -3.07 -9.59 2.29
CA LEU A 243 -3.21 -8.66 3.40
C LEU A 243 -3.35 -7.21 2.92
N CYS A 244 -3.08 -6.91 1.65
CA CYS A 244 -3.22 -5.56 1.11
C CYS A 244 -4.63 -4.97 1.25
N PRO A 245 -5.73 -5.69 0.96
CA PRO A 245 -7.08 -5.17 1.21
C PRO A 245 -7.37 -4.84 2.67
N VAL A 246 -6.88 -5.68 3.59
CA VAL A 246 -7.04 -5.49 5.04
C VAL A 246 -6.29 -4.24 5.49
N LEU A 247 -5.04 -4.08 5.05
CA LEU A 247 -4.22 -2.91 5.34
C LEU A 247 -4.82 -1.63 4.75
N LEU A 248 -5.38 -1.68 3.55
CA LEU A 248 -6.08 -0.56 2.92
C LEU A 248 -7.31 -0.14 3.75
N ALA A 249 -8.16 -1.09 4.14
CA ALA A 249 -9.35 -0.81 4.94
C ALA A 249 -9.01 -0.25 6.34
N LEU A 250 -7.99 -0.80 7.01
CA LEU A 250 -7.51 -0.29 8.31
C LEU A 250 -6.99 1.15 8.20
N SER A 251 -6.19 1.41 7.17
CA SER A 251 -5.50 2.69 6.98
C SER A 251 -6.33 3.75 6.27
N ALA A 252 -7.62 3.51 5.99
CA ALA A 252 -8.48 4.42 5.25
C ALA A 252 -8.43 5.87 5.78
N SER A 253 -8.07 6.81 4.89
CA SER A 253 -7.74 8.20 5.21
C SER A 253 -8.29 9.19 4.18
N THR A 254 -9.11 8.73 3.23
CA THR A 254 -9.58 9.53 2.10
C THR A 254 -11.12 9.63 2.06
N SER A 255 -11.69 10.54 2.86
CA SER A 255 -13.15 10.79 2.88
C SER A 255 -13.57 12.10 2.22
N VAL A 256 -12.62 12.97 1.84
CA VAL A 256 -12.86 14.24 1.15
C VAL A 256 -11.82 14.40 0.04
N LEU A 257 -12.25 14.84 -1.14
CA LEU A 257 -11.37 15.23 -2.25
C LEU A 257 -12.03 16.35 -3.06
N ALA A 258 -11.24 17.35 -3.49
CA ALA A 258 -11.75 18.52 -4.23
C ALA A 258 -12.89 19.28 -3.51
N GLY A 259 -12.92 19.20 -2.17
CA GLY A 259 -13.99 19.73 -1.32
C GLY A 259 -15.24 18.86 -1.25
N VAL A 260 -15.31 17.76 -1.99
CA VAL A 260 -16.45 16.83 -2.02
C VAL A 260 -16.30 15.78 -0.93
N VAL A 261 -17.35 15.58 -0.12
CA VAL A 261 -17.45 14.49 0.84
C VAL A 261 -17.79 13.20 0.10
N LEU A 262 -16.85 12.25 0.09
CA LEU A 262 -16.86 11.08 -0.78
C LEU A 262 -17.78 9.96 -0.28
N ASP A 263 -18.22 9.07 -1.17
CA ASP A 263 -18.95 7.82 -0.86
C ASP A 263 -18.05 6.61 -0.57
N LYS A 264 -16.74 6.82 -0.62
CA LYS A 264 -15.68 5.84 -0.33
C LYS A 264 -14.64 6.46 0.61
N ASP A 265 -13.76 5.63 1.16
CA ASP A 265 -12.83 6.06 2.23
C ASP A 265 -11.35 5.92 1.84
N THR A 266 -11.02 5.55 0.59
CA THR A 266 -9.65 5.26 0.16
C THR A 266 -9.28 5.85 -1.21
N ARG A 267 -7.97 5.97 -1.49
CA ARG A 267 -7.43 6.57 -2.72
C ARG A 267 -7.23 5.63 -3.90
N THR A 268 -7.34 4.32 -3.70
CA THR A 268 -6.83 3.33 -4.67
C THR A 268 -7.45 3.45 -6.05
N SER A 269 -8.77 3.57 -6.16
CA SER A 269 -9.41 3.79 -7.47
C SER A 269 -9.04 5.13 -8.12
N TYR A 270 -8.80 6.19 -7.34
CA TYR A 270 -8.33 7.47 -7.91
C TYR A 270 -6.94 7.33 -8.53
N LEU A 271 -5.99 6.68 -7.84
CA LEU A 271 -4.68 6.33 -8.40
C LEU A 271 -4.83 5.51 -9.69
N SER A 272 -5.68 4.49 -9.66
CA SER A 272 -5.90 3.56 -10.76
C SER A 272 -6.52 4.24 -11.99
N ASP A 273 -7.58 5.01 -11.81
CA ASP A 273 -8.28 5.73 -12.87
C ASP A 273 -7.41 6.85 -13.47
N ALA A 274 -6.80 7.67 -12.60
CA ALA A 274 -5.98 8.81 -13.01
C ALA A 274 -4.75 8.38 -13.80
N MET A 275 -4.18 7.20 -13.53
CA MET A 275 -2.98 6.67 -14.19
C MET A 275 -3.29 5.64 -15.28
N ASP A 276 -4.56 5.49 -15.69
CA ASP A 276 -4.95 4.56 -16.75
C ASP A 276 -4.53 5.09 -18.13
N ASP A 277 -3.36 4.66 -18.58
CA ASP A 277 -2.75 5.06 -19.84
C ASP A 277 -3.21 4.22 -21.04
N ARG A 278 -4.09 3.23 -20.82
CA ARG A 278 -4.55 2.31 -21.87
C ARG A 278 -5.44 3.03 -22.87
N PRO A 279 -5.21 2.85 -24.19
CA PRO A 279 -6.17 3.24 -25.22
C PRO A 279 -7.40 2.32 -25.18
N LEU A 280 -8.55 2.81 -25.68
CA LEU A 280 -9.85 2.11 -25.57
C LEU A 280 -9.82 0.64 -26.03
N HIS A 281 -9.07 0.31 -27.08
CA HIS A 281 -8.99 -1.06 -27.60
C HIS A 281 -8.27 -2.05 -26.65
N GLU A 282 -7.50 -1.56 -25.67
CA GLU A 282 -6.84 -2.38 -24.66
C GLU A 282 -7.75 -2.68 -23.45
N HIS A 283 -8.89 -1.99 -23.31
CA HIS A 283 -9.81 -2.23 -22.19
C HIS A 283 -10.48 -3.60 -22.31
N SER A 284 -10.77 -4.05 -23.53
CA SER A 284 -11.43 -5.33 -23.80
C SER A 284 -10.52 -6.55 -23.70
N ILE A 285 -9.20 -6.37 -23.63
CA ILE A 285 -8.22 -7.48 -23.56
C ILE A 285 -7.74 -7.78 -22.15
N GLY A 286 -8.34 -7.16 -21.12
CA GLY A 286 -8.10 -7.50 -19.72
C GLY A 286 -6.70 -7.14 -19.20
N LEU A 287 -5.96 -6.27 -19.89
CA LEU A 287 -4.70 -5.71 -19.38
C LEU A 287 -4.95 -5.02 -18.04
N PRO A 288 -4.28 -5.39 -16.94
CA PRO A 288 -4.43 -4.66 -15.69
C PRO A 288 -3.94 -3.23 -15.85
N ARG A 289 -4.48 -2.34 -15.02
CA ARG A 289 -3.93 -0.99 -14.88
C ARG A 289 -2.62 -1.06 -14.09
N ARG A 290 -1.80 -0.02 -14.23
CA ARG A 290 -0.49 0.04 -13.56
C ARG A 290 -0.59 0.06 -12.05
N TYR A 291 -1.62 0.72 -11.52
CA TYR A 291 -2.05 0.66 -10.12
C TYR A 291 -3.13 -0.41 -9.98
N SER A 292 -2.75 -1.57 -9.44
CA SER A 292 -3.60 -2.76 -9.29
C SER A 292 -2.98 -3.73 -8.28
N VAL A 293 -3.58 -4.90 -8.03
CA VAL A 293 -2.86 -6.03 -7.44
C VAL A 293 -1.78 -6.53 -8.40
N ALA A 294 -0.75 -7.21 -7.88
CA ALA A 294 0.31 -7.76 -8.73
C ALA A 294 -0.15 -8.91 -9.64
N GLY A 295 -1.18 -9.65 -9.21
CA GLY A 295 -1.83 -10.69 -10.02
C GLY A 295 -1.06 -11.99 -10.14
N VAL A 296 0.08 -12.13 -9.46
CA VAL A 296 0.90 -13.36 -9.51
C VAL A 296 1.57 -13.63 -8.15
N TYR A 297 1.60 -14.91 -7.79
CA TYR A 297 2.40 -15.48 -6.72
C TYR A 297 3.68 -16.12 -7.27
N ILE A 298 4.80 -15.87 -6.60
CA ILE A 298 6.12 -16.24 -7.08
C ILE A 298 6.88 -17.22 -6.20
N ALA A 299 6.48 -17.53 -4.97
CA ALA A 299 7.23 -18.40 -4.07
C ALA A 299 7.21 -19.87 -4.50
N ASN A 300 8.33 -20.57 -4.27
CA ASN A 300 8.46 -22.01 -4.46
C ASN A 300 7.90 -22.77 -3.25
N HIS A 301 6.63 -22.55 -2.94
CA HIS A 301 5.93 -23.18 -1.82
C HIS A 301 4.94 -24.26 -2.32
N PRO A 302 4.78 -25.41 -1.64
CA PRO A 302 3.78 -26.43 -2.00
C PRO A 302 2.34 -25.89 -2.05
N ALA A 303 2.03 -24.93 -1.17
CA ALA A 303 0.72 -24.27 -1.16
C ALA A 303 0.49 -23.28 -2.32
N ASN A 304 1.54 -22.81 -3.01
CA ASN A 304 1.41 -21.97 -4.21
C ASN A 304 1.06 -22.86 -5.42
N ILE A 305 -0.20 -23.27 -5.48
CA ILE A 305 -0.76 -24.08 -6.56
C ILE A 305 -1.24 -23.19 -7.73
N PRO A 306 -1.27 -23.72 -8.97
CA PRO A 306 -1.67 -22.94 -10.16
C PRO A 306 -3.04 -22.26 -10.04
N LEU A 307 -3.99 -22.87 -9.32
CA LEU A 307 -5.34 -22.35 -9.12
C LEU A 307 -5.39 -21.00 -8.39
N LEU A 308 -4.34 -20.64 -7.64
CA LEU A 308 -4.31 -19.37 -6.92
C LEU A 308 -3.94 -18.19 -7.83
N ASN A 309 -3.28 -18.45 -8.97
CA ASN A 309 -2.93 -17.46 -9.98
C ASN A 309 -4.01 -17.46 -11.09
N ASP A 310 -5.24 -17.14 -10.71
CA ASP A 310 -6.45 -17.26 -11.54
C ASP A 310 -6.83 -16.00 -12.32
N VAL A 311 -6.05 -14.93 -12.18
CA VAL A 311 -6.15 -13.75 -13.04
C VAL A 311 -5.48 -14.08 -14.38
N SER A 312 -6.24 -14.01 -15.47
CA SER A 312 -5.77 -14.37 -16.80
C SER A 312 -4.46 -13.67 -17.14
N PRO A 313 -3.40 -14.41 -17.53
CA PRO A 313 -2.20 -13.78 -18.05
C PRO A 313 -2.58 -12.98 -19.29
N VAL A 314 -2.07 -11.75 -19.37
CA VAL A 314 -2.35 -10.83 -20.47
C VAL A 314 -1.98 -11.49 -21.80
N SER A 315 -2.98 -11.87 -22.61
CA SER A 315 -2.78 -12.30 -24.00
C SER A 315 -2.61 -11.08 -24.90
N SER A 316 -1.59 -10.28 -24.65
CA SER A 316 -1.18 -9.27 -25.62
C SER A 316 -0.50 -9.98 -26.79
N GLY A 317 -0.48 -9.38 -27.98
CA GLY A 317 0.29 -9.86 -29.16
C GLY A 317 1.81 -9.96 -28.95
N LEU A 318 2.25 -10.00 -27.69
CA LEU A 318 3.57 -10.27 -27.16
C LEU A 318 3.92 -11.77 -27.12
N SER A 319 3.11 -12.66 -27.68
CA SER A 319 3.48 -14.08 -27.82
C SER A 319 4.81 -14.29 -28.56
N SER A 320 5.26 -13.32 -29.38
CA SER A 320 6.61 -13.31 -29.99
C SER A 320 7.74 -12.92 -29.03
N ARG A 321 7.43 -12.38 -27.84
CA ARG A 321 8.39 -11.98 -26.79
C ARG A 321 8.67 -13.09 -25.76
N SER A 322 8.05 -14.26 -25.90
CA SER A 322 8.39 -15.47 -25.13
C SER A 322 9.85 -15.90 -25.32
N SER A 323 10.43 -15.62 -26.50
CA SER A 323 11.84 -15.87 -26.82
C SER A 323 12.82 -14.97 -26.05
N VAL A 324 12.35 -13.80 -25.57
CA VAL A 324 13.15 -12.83 -24.82
C VAL A 324 13.37 -13.29 -23.36
N ILE A 325 12.54 -14.20 -22.87
CA ILE A 325 12.48 -14.65 -21.47
C ILE A 325 13.27 -15.96 -21.27
N GLN A 326 13.94 -16.49 -22.29
CA GLN A 326 14.79 -17.68 -22.17
C GLN A 326 16.04 -17.47 -21.26
N SER A 327 16.22 -16.28 -20.69
CA SER A 327 17.41 -15.88 -19.95
C SER A 327 17.28 -15.94 -18.41
N SER A 328 16.11 -16.18 -17.82
CA SER A 328 15.95 -16.22 -16.34
C SER A 328 16.15 -17.60 -15.69
N GLY A 329 16.63 -18.59 -16.44
CA GLY A 329 16.66 -20.00 -16.02
C GLY A 329 15.31 -20.70 -16.25
N ASN A 330 15.09 -21.87 -15.65
CA ASN A 330 13.84 -22.64 -15.81
C ASN A 330 12.74 -22.26 -14.78
N ASP A 331 12.79 -21.06 -14.17
CA ASP A 331 11.81 -20.63 -13.14
C ASP A 331 10.55 -20.02 -13.76
N SER A 332 9.54 -20.86 -13.97
CA SER A 332 8.25 -20.46 -14.56
C SER A 332 7.50 -19.37 -13.77
N LYS A 333 7.66 -19.30 -12.44
CA LYS A 333 6.97 -18.32 -11.59
C LYS A 333 7.59 -16.93 -11.74
N ILE A 334 8.92 -16.88 -11.79
CA ILE A 334 9.64 -15.63 -12.07
C ILE A 334 9.37 -15.15 -13.49
N HIS A 335 9.29 -16.06 -14.47
CA HIS A 335 8.87 -15.70 -15.83
C HIS A 335 7.49 -15.05 -15.87
N ALA A 336 6.50 -15.59 -15.15
CA ALA A 336 5.16 -15.01 -15.06
C ALA A 336 5.20 -13.60 -14.43
N TYR A 337 6.01 -13.40 -13.38
CA TYR A 337 6.22 -12.09 -12.78
C TYR A 337 6.81 -11.08 -13.76
N VAL A 338 7.91 -11.43 -14.44
CA VAL A 338 8.55 -10.57 -15.44
C VAL A 338 7.57 -10.23 -16.56
N GLN A 339 6.80 -11.20 -17.06
CA GLN A 339 5.76 -10.98 -18.07
C GLN A 339 4.71 -9.96 -17.61
N SER A 340 4.28 -10.03 -16.34
CA SER A 340 3.31 -9.09 -15.76
C SER A 340 3.86 -7.65 -15.73
N VAL A 341 5.16 -7.48 -15.50
CA VAL A 341 5.80 -6.16 -15.48
C VAL A 341 5.90 -5.61 -16.91
N ILE A 342 6.47 -6.39 -17.84
CA ILE A 342 6.75 -5.95 -19.22
C ILE A 342 5.51 -5.93 -20.13
N SER A 343 4.34 -6.38 -19.65
CA SER A 343 3.08 -6.20 -20.38
C SER A 343 2.60 -4.75 -20.38
N HIS A 344 3.16 -3.90 -19.51
CA HIS A 344 2.85 -2.48 -19.42
C HIS A 344 3.76 -1.66 -20.33
N PHE A 345 3.21 -0.60 -20.93
CA PHE A 345 3.97 0.26 -21.83
C PHE A 345 5.09 1.04 -21.10
N PRO A 346 6.28 1.23 -21.68
CA PRO A 346 7.41 1.86 -21.00
C PRO A 346 7.34 3.40 -21.09
N LEU A 347 6.42 4.01 -20.33
CA LEU A 347 6.10 5.45 -20.45
C LEU A 347 7.29 6.40 -20.29
N VAL A 348 8.32 6.03 -19.53
CA VAL A 348 9.51 6.85 -19.29
C VAL A 348 10.75 5.98 -19.40
N VAL A 349 11.57 6.25 -20.42
CA VAL A 349 12.84 5.55 -20.66
C VAL A 349 13.88 6.56 -21.13
N LEU A 350 15.08 6.48 -20.58
CA LEU A 350 16.22 7.30 -20.97
C LEU A 350 16.78 6.90 -22.33
N ARG A 351 17.16 7.89 -23.15
CA ARG A 351 17.79 7.64 -24.45
C ARG A 351 19.07 6.80 -24.32
N ASP A 352 19.88 7.13 -23.32
CA ASP A 352 21.16 6.47 -23.05
C ASP A 352 21.01 4.98 -22.76
N SER A 353 19.89 4.56 -22.17
CA SER A 353 19.59 3.15 -21.91
C SER A 353 19.47 2.29 -23.18
N LEU A 354 19.30 2.92 -24.35
CA LEU A 354 19.25 2.23 -25.64
C LEU A 354 20.60 2.23 -26.37
N VAL A 355 21.53 3.10 -25.99
CA VAL A 355 22.80 3.31 -26.69
C VAL A 355 23.94 2.59 -25.99
N PHE A 356 24.00 2.69 -24.67
CA PHE A 356 25.07 2.11 -23.87
C PHE A 356 24.66 0.71 -23.37
N HIS A 357 25.55 -0.27 -23.56
CA HIS A 357 25.43 -1.58 -22.94
C HIS A 357 26.03 -1.62 -21.52
N ASP A 358 26.64 -0.51 -21.07
CA ASP A 358 27.18 -0.37 -19.72
C ASP A 358 26.05 -0.11 -18.71
N GLU A 359 25.95 -1.01 -17.73
CA GLU A 359 24.95 -1.05 -16.66
C GLU A 359 25.29 -0.08 -15.53
N SER A 360 25.31 1.22 -15.83
CA SER A 360 25.17 2.18 -14.73
C SER A 360 23.77 2.06 -14.12
N PHE A 361 23.62 2.26 -12.81
CA PHE A 361 22.31 2.23 -12.14
C PHE A 361 21.26 3.13 -12.83
N ASP A 362 21.71 4.24 -13.42
CA ASP A 362 20.82 5.21 -14.07
C ASP A 362 20.45 4.82 -15.53
N SER A 363 21.06 3.79 -16.12
CA SER A 363 20.78 3.31 -17.48
C SER A 363 20.06 1.94 -17.53
N ASP A 364 19.77 1.31 -16.38
CA ASP A 364 19.10 0.00 -16.31
C ASP A 364 17.64 0.08 -16.83
N CYS A 365 17.36 -0.63 -17.92
CA CYS A 365 16.01 -0.72 -18.51
C CYS A 365 15.01 -1.45 -17.60
N TRP A 366 15.42 -2.42 -16.79
CA TRP A 366 14.52 -3.12 -15.87
C TRP A 366 13.98 -2.16 -14.81
N ASP A 367 14.84 -1.42 -14.10
CA ASP A 367 14.40 -0.50 -13.04
C ASP A 367 13.48 0.59 -13.60
N GLN A 368 13.73 1.07 -14.81
CA GLN A 368 12.85 2.05 -15.47
C GLN A 368 11.44 1.50 -15.72
N ILE A 369 11.31 0.28 -16.27
CA ILE A 369 9.98 -0.33 -16.50
C ILE A 369 9.32 -0.74 -15.18
N HIS A 370 10.08 -1.37 -14.27
CA HIS A 370 9.59 -1.83 -12.98
C HIS A 370 9.09 -0.68 -12.10
N SER A 371 9.75 0.49 -12.17
CA SER A 371 9.31 1.70 -11.47
C SER A 371 8.01 2.31 -12.00
N LEU A 372 7.52 1.86 -13.17
CA LEU A 372 6.25 2.26 -13.80
C LEU A 372 5.15 1.19 -13.68
N PHE A 373 5.41 0.16 -12.87
CA PHE A 373 4.48 -0.87 -12.44
C PHE A 373 4.24 -0.70 -10.94
N TRP A 374 3.02 -0.36 -10.54
CA TRP A 374 2.68 0.04 -9.17
C TRP A 374 1.67 -0.93 -8.53
N PRO A 375 2.08 -2.19 -8.26
CA PRO A 375 1.21 -3.14 -7.59
C PRO A 375 0.99 -2.76 -6.12
N THR A 376 -0.05 -3.31 -5.48
CA THR A 376 -0.28 -3.17 -4.03
C THR A 376 0.86 -3.72 -3.17
N CYS A 377 1.58 -4.74 -3.67
CA CYS A 377 2.81 -5.29 -3.11
C CYS A 377 3.82 -5.49 -4.24
N ARG A 378 5.07 -5.03 -4.07
CA ARG A 378 6.12 -5.05 -5.10
C ARG A 378 7.33 -5.85 -4.64
N TRP A 379 7.79 -6.76 -5.49
CA TRP A 379 9.04 -7.49 -5.30
C TRP A 379 10.20 -6.76 -6.01
N LYS A 380 11.33 -6.58 -5.32
CA LYS A 380 12.50 -5.81 -5.79
C LYS A 380 13.75 -6.70 -5.78
N VAL A 381 14.36 -6.86 -6.96
CA VAL A 381 15.61 -7.62 -7.16
C VAL A 381 16.83 -6.79 -6.73
N PRO A 382 17.87 -7.37 -6.12
CA PRO A 382 19.11 -6.66 -5.84
C PRO A 382 19.73 -6.02 -7.09
N PRO A 383 20.40 -4.87 -6.98
CA PRO A 383 21.28 -4.34 -8.03
C PRO A 383 22.43 -5.32 -8.34
N ILE A 384 22.96 -5.27 -9.57
CA ILE A 384 24.00 -6.22 -10.02
C ILE A 384 25.28 -6.13 -9.17
N ASP A 385 25.72 -4.91 -8.82
CA ASP A 385 26.93 -4.64 -8.04
C ASP A 385 26.66 -4.47 -6.53
N SER A 386 25.53 -5.00 -6.04
CA SER A 386 25.20 -4.89 -4.62
C SER A 386 26.15 -5.73 -3.77
N LEU A 387 27.03 -5.07 -3.01
CA LEU A 387 27.92 -5.74 -2.06
C LEU A 387 27.10 -6.55 -1.04
N LYS A 388 27.65 -7.68 -0.57
CA LYS A 388 27.05 -8.46 0.52
C LYS A 388 26.92 -7.57 1.76
N GLY A 389 25.74 -7.51 2.38
CA GLY A 389 25.47 -6.58 3.48
C GLY A 389 24.89 -5.22 3.08
N SER A 390 24.70 -4.96 1.78
CA SER A 390 23.98 -3.78 1.27
C SER A 390 22.55 -4.13 0.83
N THR A 391 22.02 -3.46 -0.19
CA THR A 391 20.69 -3.68 -0.77
C THR A 391 20.53 -5.09 -1.34
N GLY A 392 19.70 -5.91 -0.70
CA GLY A 392 19.36 -7.27 -1.09
C GLY A 392 17.95 -7.42 -1.67
N TRP A 393 17.39 -8.62 -1.53
CA TRP A 393 16.04 -8.97 -1.99
C TRP A 393 15.00 -8.30 -1.10
N ARG A 394 14.07 -7.55 -1.71
CA ARG A 394 13.12 -6.74 -0.96
C ARG A 394 11.68 -6.94 -1.40
N THR A 395 10.78 -6.76 -0.47
CA THR A 395 9.32 -6.76 -0.66
C THR A 395 8.77 -5.46 -0.10
N GLU A 396 7.93 -4.77 -0.87
CA GLU A 396 7.40 -3.46 -0.53
C GLU A 396 5.87 -3.49 -0.51
N VAL A 397 5.26 -3.15 0.63
CA VAL A 397 3.81 -2.98 0.78
C VAL A 397 3.46 -1.54 0.47
N ARG A 398 2.52 -1.33 -0.48
CA ARG A 398 2.24 -0.01 -1.08
C ARG A 398 0.80 0.46 -0.94
N CYS A 399 -0.09 -0.40 -0.45
CA CYS A 399 -1.52 -0.14 -0.40
C CYS A 399 -1.96 0.86 0.70
N MET A 400 -1.17 1.04 1.75
CA MET A 400 -1.59 1.82 2.92
C MET A 400 -1.69 3.32 2.62
N GLU A 401 -2.60 3.99 3.31
CA GLU A 401 -2.77 5.45 3.23
C GLU A 401 -1.97 6.19 4.29
N MET A 402 -1.67 7.47 4.03
CA MET A 402 -1.03 8.33 5.02
C MET A 402 -2.01 8.68 6.14
N GLN A 403 -1.58 8.48 7.38
CA GLN A 403 -2.35 8.82 8.58
C GLN A 403 -2.03 10.23 9.06
N PHE A 404 -2.88 10.81 9.92
CA PHE A 404 -2.72 12.18 10.39
C PHE A 404 -1.59 12.37 11.41
N SER A 405 -1.15 11.31 12.08
CA SER A 405 -0.06 11.36 13.08
C SER A 405 1.16 10.53 12.72
N ILE A 406 2.35 11.00 13.15
CA ILE A 406 3.60 10.23 13.10
C ILE A 406 3.43 8.88 13.80
N ALA A 407 2.72 8.87 14.95
CA ALA A 407 2.52 7.67 15.75
C ALA A 407 1.67 6.61 15.03
N GLU A 408 0.61 7.01 14.31
CA GLU A 408 -0.23 6.08 13.54
C GLU A 408 0.54 5.48 12.35
N ASN A 409 1.29 6.30 11.62
CA ASN A 409 2.11 5.81 10.50
C ASN A 409 3.23 4.86 11.00
N LEU A 410 3.84 5.14 12.15
CA LEU A 410 4.77 4.21 12.80
C LEU A 410 4.09 2.93 13.28
N ALA A 411 2.88 3.00 13.83
CA ALA A 411 2.13 1.82 14.27
C ALA A 411 1.89 0.84 13.10
N TYR A 412 1.49 1.34 11.92
CA TYR A 412 1.38 0.51 10.72
C TYR A 412 2.73 -0.02 10.23
N SER A 413 3.79 0.79 10.31
CA SER A 413 5.15 0.38 9.92
C SER A 413 5.66 -0.77 10.80
N VAL A 414 5.53 -0.63 12.13
CA VAL A 414 5.87 -1.65 13.12
C VAL A 414 5.02 -2.90 12.95
N PHE A 415 3.73 -2.76 12.65
CA PHE A 415 2.85 -3.89 12.38
C PHE A 415 3.32 -4.71 11.17
N VAL A 416 3.62 -4.07 10.04
CA VAL A 416 4.12 -4.78 8.85
C VAL A 416 5.47 -5.44 9.11
N PHE A 417 6.37 -4.76 9.83
CA PHE A 417 7.64 -5.33 10.27
C PHE A 417 7.45 -6.58 11.15
N LEU A 418 6.67 -6.47 12.23
CA LEU A 418 6.40 -7.56 13.16
C LEU A 418 5.73 -8.74 12.47
N LEU A 419 4.76 -8.47 11.60
CA LEU A 419 4.07 -9.47 10.79
C LEU A 419 5.02 -10.17 9.82
N SER A 420 5.95 -9.46 9.20
CA SER A 420 6.94 -10.05 8.31
C SER A 420 7.87 -11.02 9.03
N SER A 421 8.27 -10.68 10.26
CA SER A 421 9.03 -11.58 11.13
C SER A 421 8.21 -12.80 11.56
N ALA A 422 6.96 -12.61 11.98
CA ALA A 422 6.07 -13.70 12.38
C ALA A 422 5.72 -14.64 11.21
N ILE A 423 5.49 -14.13 10.00
CA ILE A 423 5.26 -14.95 8.78
C ILE A 423 6.38 -15.97 8.61
N ARG A 424 7.62 -15.50 8.71
CA ARG A 424 8.82 -16.32 8.54
C ARG A 424 9.04 -17.27 9.71
N ASP A 425 8.98 -16.75 10.93
CA ASP A 425 9.41 -17.50 12.10
C ASP A 425 8.33 -18.50 12.55
N MET A 426 7.05 -18.14 12.44
CA MET A 426 5.91 -19.00 12.81
C MET A 426 5.31 -19.80 11.65
N GLY A 427 5.73 -19.55 10.41
CA GLY A 427 5.18 -20.24 9.23
C GLY A 427 3.73 -19.83 8.93
N LEU A 428 3.43 -18.52 8.95
CA LEU A 428 2.09 -18.03 8.63
C LEU A 428 1.88 -18.00 7.10
N LEU A 429 0.69 -18.38 6.65
CA LEU A 429 0.41 -18.63 5.25
C LEU A 429 -0.98 -18.11 4.83
N PHE A 430 -1.02 -17.16 3.91
CA PHE A 430 -2.24 -16.37 3.60
C PHE A 430 -2.81 -16.56 2.20
N TYR A 431 -2.26 -17.45 1.37
CA TYR A 431 -2.69 -17.67 -0.02
C TYR A 431 -4.22 -17.76 -0.19
N ILE A 432 -4.74 -16.91 -1.08
CA ILE A 432 -6.10 -16.96 -1.62
C ILE A 432 -6.02 -16.71 -3.15
N PRO A 433 -7.01 -17.11 -3.96
CA PRO A 433 -7.05 -16.75 -5.38
C PRO A 433 -6.88 -15.25 -5.61
N GLN A 434 -6.10 -14.86 -6.61
CA GLN A 434 -5.85 -13.46 -6.96
C GLN A 434 -7.15 -12.69 -7.27
N THR A 435 -8.17 -13.37 -7.83
CA THR A 435 -9.50 -12.78 -8.01
C THR A 435 -10.20 -12.39 -6.70
N PHE A 436 -9.95 -13.11 -5.61
CA PHE A 436 -10.46 -12.75 -4.28
C PHE A 436 -9.71 -11.57 -3.68
N ILE A 437 -8.40 -11.45 -3.92
CA ILE A 437 -7.66 -10.24 -3.55
C ILE A 437 -8.25 -9.02 -4.28
N LEU A 438 -8.54 -9.13 -5.58
CA LEU A 438 -9.20 -8.07 -6.35
C LEU A 438 -10.58 -7.70 -5.79
N GLN A 439 -11.41 -8.70 -5.46
CA GLN A 439 -12.71 -8.48 -4.84
C GLN A 439 -12.59 -7.75 -3.49
N ASP A 440 -11.62 -8.17 -2.69
CA ASP A 440 -11.41 -7.61 -1.36
C ASP A 440 -10.82 -6.20 -1.44
N MET A 441 -9.93 -5.91 -2.40
CA MET A 441 -9.47 -4.55 -2.67
C MET A 441 -10.66 -3.64 -2.97
N SER A 442 -11.59 -4.07 -3.84
CA SER A 442 -12.81 -3.31 -4.13
C SER A 442 -13.72 -3.15 -2.91
N SER A 443 -13.75 -4.13 -2.00
CA SER A 443 -14.54 -4.07 -0.77
C SER A 443 -13.91 -3.11 0.24
N ALA A 444 -12.58 -3.08 0.33
CA ALA A 444 -11.81 -2.19 1.20
C ALA A 444 -12.00 -0.70 0.85
N GLU A 445 -12.32 -0.37 -0.40
CA GLU A 445 -12.54 1.04 -0.78
C GLU A 445 -13.85 1.62 -0.24
N LYS A 446 -14.86 0.76 -0.01
CA LYS A 446 -16.20 1.21 0.39
C LYS A 446 -16.16 2.00 1.69
N ARG A 447 -17.10 2.93 1.84
CA ARG A 447 -17.25 3.70 3.08
C ARG A 447 -17.39 2.76 4.28
N ASP A 448 -16.59 3.02 5.30
CA ASP A 448 -16.57 2.32 6.57
C ASP A 448 -16.40 0.79 6.41
N ALA A 449 -15.60 0.38 5.40
CA ALA A 449 -15.31 -1.03 5.12
C ALA A 449 -14.72 -1.77 6.33
N VAL A 450 -13.98 -1.05 7.18
CA VAL A 450 -13.39 -1.58 8.42
C VAL A 450 -14.43 -2.25 9.33
N ASN A 451 -15.65 -1.70 9.38
CA ASN A 451 -16.74 -2.17 10.23
C ASN A 451 -17.78 -3.00 9.49
N ASN A 452 -17.97 -2.74 8.19
CA ASN A 452 -19.14 -3.25 7.46
C ASN A 452 -18.83 -4.36 6.45
N GLU A 453 -17.58 -4.53 6.02
CA GLU A 453 -17.22 -5.47 4.95
C GLU A 453 -16.59 -6.77 5.48
N LEU A 454 -16.65 -7.80 4.65
CA LEU A 454 -16.09 -9.12 4.93
C LEU A 454 -15.02 -9.49 3.89
N PHE A 455 -13.89 -10.00 4.38
CA PHE A 455 -12.69 -10.29 3.61
C PHE A 455 -12.45 -11.80 3.53
N TRP A 456 -12.00 -12.27 2.37
CA TRP A 456 -11.58 -13.64 2.15
C TRP A 456 -10.25 -13.91 2.85
N VAL A 457 -10.24 -14.96 3.67
CA VAL A 457 -9.06 -15.38 4.41
C VAL A 457 -8.97 -16.90 4.40
N ARG A 458 -7.77 -17.43 4.63
CA ARG A 458 -7.63 -18.84 4.96
C ARG A 458 -8.21 -19.09 6.33
N ASP A 459 -9.03 -20.13 6.42
CA ASP A 459 -9.66 -20.55 7.67
C ASP A 459 -8.62 -21.01 8.71
N VAL A 460 -7.50 -21.57 8.23
CA VAL A 460 -6.26 -21.74 9.01
C VAL A 460 -5.12 -21.11 8.22
N PHE A 461 -4.49 -20.09 8.79
CA PHE A 461 -3.37 -19.37 8.18
C PHE A 461 -2.01 -19.81 8.73
N LEU A 462 -1.90 -21.07 9.17
CA LEU A 462 -0.64 -21.71 9.50
C LEU A 462 -0.24 -22.65 8.37
N ASP A 463 1.07 -22.78 8.11
CA ASP A 463 1.57 -23.78 7.18
C ASP A 463 1.60 -25.16 7.85
N LEU A 464 0.63 -26.00 7.50
CA LEU A 464 0.55 -27.36 8.01
C LEU A 464 1.36 -28.38 7.18
N HIS A 465 2.01 -27.99 6.06
CA HIS A 465 2.81 -28.90 5.23
C HIS A 465 4.21 -29.21 5.81
N PHE A 466 4.58 -28.57 6.92
CA PHE A 466 5.93 -28.55 7.47
C PHE A 466 6.45 -29.91 7.98
N GLU A 467 5.59 -30.79 8.51
CA GLU A 467 6.02 -32.11 9.03
C GLU A 467 6.61 -33.05 7.95
N SER A 468 6.41 -32.75 6.67
CA SER A 468 6.88 -33.58 5.55
C SER A 468 8.28 -33.20 5.01
N VAL A 469 8.84 -32.06 5.42
CA VAL A 469 10.09 -31.49 4.83
C VAL A 469 11.29 -31.57 5.78
N SER A 470 11.10 -31.93 7.06
CA SER A 470 12.14 -32.08 8.09
C SER A 470 13.07 -33.30 7.91
N GLY A 471 13.19 -33.82 6.69
CA GLY A 471 14.08 -34.93 6.32
C GLY A 471 15.38 -34.53 5.62
N ALA A 472 15.68 -33.24 5.44
CA ALA A 472 16.92 -32.80 4.81
C ALA A 472 17.65 -31.72 5.64
N ASP A 473 18.93 -31.99 5.91
CA ASP A 473 19.87 -31.25 6.75
C ASP A 473 19.79 -29.71 6.62
N LEU A 474 19.22 -29.05 7.62
CA LEU A 474 19.46 -27.64 7.92
C LEU A 474 20.41 -27.58 9.12
N GLN A 475 21.64 -27.09 8.92
CA GLN A 475 22.54 -26.77 10.03
C GLN A 475 21.93 -25.62 10.84
N LEU A 476 21.34 -25.93 12.00
CA LEU A 476 20.69 -24.97 12.88
C LEU A 476 21.72 -24.06 13.57
N GLY A 477 21.66 -22.76 13.28
CA GLY A 477 22.15 -21.70 14.17
C GLY A 477 21.12 -21.35 15.26
N SER A 478 21.46 -20.42 16.17
CA SER A 478 20.59 -19.96 17.27
C SER A 478 19.22 -19.44 16.81
N SER A 479 19.13 -18.83 15.61
CA SER A 479 17.88 -18.37 14.99
C SER A 479 16.93 -19.51 14.60
N GLY A 480 17.45 -20.72 14.36
CA GLY A 480 16.64 -21.89 14.04
C GLY A 480 15.84 -22.41 15.24
N ILE A 481 16.43 -22.35 16.44
CA ILE A 481 15.81 -22.82 17.69
C ILE A 481 14.61 -21.94 18.07
N PHE A 482 14.79 -20.61 18.02
CA PHE A 482 13.68 -19.68 18.30
C PHE A 482 12.52 -19.87 17.34
N SER A 483 12.82 -19.95 16.04
CA SER A 483 11.78 -20.17 15.03
C SER A 483 11.06 -21.51 15.22
N GLU A 484 11.77 -22.58 15.59
CA GLU A 484 11.17 -23.88 15.91
C GLU A 484 10.25 -23.81 17.15
N GLN A 485 10.67 -23.10 18.20
CA GLN A 485 9.85 -22.87 19.38
C GLN A 485 8.58 -22.07 19.04
N CYS A 486 8.71 -20.96 18.29
CA CYS A 486 7.56 -20.17 17.85
C CYS A 486 6.57 -20.98 17.00
N ARG A 487 7.07 -21.87 16.14
CA ARG A 487 6.22 -22.80 15.36
C ARG A 487 5.49 -23.78 16.26
N GLN A 488 6.18 -24.40 17.21
CA GLN A 488 5.56 -25.34 18.15
C GLN A 488 4.48 -24.64 18.99
N MET A 489 4.76 -23.44 19.49
CA MET A 489 3.80 -22.61 20.22
C MET A 489 2.57 -22.28 19.37
N ALA A 490 2.77 -21.91 18.10
CA ALA A 490 1.66 -21.67 17.18
C ALA A 490 0.78 -22.91 17.06
N VAL A 491 1.35 -24.08 16.75
CA VAL A 491 0.60 -25.33 16.60
C VAL A 491 -0.17 -25.69 17.88
N GLU A 492 0.46 -25.60 19.05
CA GLU A 492 -0.17 -25.94 20.33
C GLU A 492 -1.33 -25.01 20.67
N ILE A 493 -1.13 -23.70 20.52
CA ILE A 493 -2.13 -22.69 20.90
C ILE A 493 -3.30 -22.71 19.93
N PHE A 494 -3.01 -22.82 18.63
CA PHE A 494 -4.05 -22.91 17.62
C PHE A 494 -4.68 -24.29 17.56
N SER A 495 -4.18 -25.31 18.28
CA SER A 495 -4.72 -26.68 18.21
C SER A 495 -6.23 -26.75 18.47
N SER A 496 -6.77 -25.93 19.38
CA SER A 496 -8.20 -25.92 19.71
C SER A 496 -9.04 -25.24 18.61
N GLN A 497 -8.60 -24.10 18.10
CA GLN A 497 -9.27 -23.36 17.02
C GLN A 497 -9.12 -24.09 15.67
N ILE A 498 -7.96 -24.70 15.41
CA ILE A 498 -7.71 -25.58 14.27
C ILE A 498 -8.65 -26.78 14.35
N ARG A 499 -8.78 -27.43 15.51
CA ARG A 499 -9.77 -28.52 15.68
C ARG A 499 -11.19 -28.05 15.38
N LEU A 500 -11.60 -26.91 15.92
CA LEU A 500 -12.92 -26.35 15.66
C LEU A 500 -13.12 -25.98 14.18
N ALA A 501 -12.13 -25.38 13.52
CA ALA A 501 -12.15 -25.07 12.10
C ALA A 501 -12.27 -26.35 11.27
N LEU A 502 -11.47 -27.38 11.58
CA LEU A 502 -11.53 -28.70 10.94
C LEU A 502 -12.88 -29.39 11.18
N GLU A 503 -13.48 -29.28 12.37
CA GLU A 503 -14.81 -29.80 12.66
C GLU A 503 -15.90 -29.07 11.88
N ASN A 504 -15.87 -27.74 11.83
CA ASN A 504 -16.78 -26.93 11.04
C ASN A 504 -16.67 -27.24 9.54
N ARG A 505 -15.46 -27.49 9.04
CA ARG A 505 -15.22 -27.94 7.67
C ARG A 505 -15.85 -29.29 7.38
N ARG A 506 -15.75 -30.26 8.30
CA ARG A 506 -16.41 -31.58 8.15
C ARG A 506 -17.93 -31.45 8.12
N ALA A 507 -18.49 -30.61 8.98
CA ALA A 507 -19.92 -30.29 8.96
C ALA A 507 -20.32 -29.62 7.63
N PHE A 508 -19.51 -28.71 7.10
CA PHE A 508 -19.73 -28.09 5.79
C PHE A 508 -19.66 -29.09 4.63
N ALA A 509 -18.67 -29.97 4.64
CA ALA A 509 -18.47 -30.99 3.62
C ALA A 509 -19.68 -31.96 3.53
N THR A 510 -20.26 -32.33 4.67
CA THR A 510 -21.44 -33.21 4.76
C THR A 510 -22.76 -32.55 4.30
N LEU A 511 -22.87 -31.22 4.41
CA LEU A 511 -24.04 -30.44 3.95
C LEU A 511 -24.09 -30.23 2.42
N SER A 512 -22.98 -30.45 1.72
CA SER A 512 -22.87 -30.21 0.25
C SER A 512 -23.64 -31.20 -0.65
N SER A 513 -24.60 -31.95 -0.09
CA SER A 513 -25.45 -32.91 -0.80
C SER A 513 -26.90 -32.43 -1.07
N ALA A 514 -27.31 -31.23 -0.66
CA ALA A 514 -28.64 -30.70 -1.00
C ALA A 514 -28.74 -29.15 -0.96
N ASP A 515 -29.06 -28.55 -2.10
CA ASP A 515 -29.87 -27.32 -2.29
C ASP A 515 -29.88 -26.18 -1.23
N ASP A 516 -28.73 -25.76 -0.69
CA ASP A 516 -28.68 -24.63 0.26
C ASP A 516 -27.80 -23.45 -0.22
N ALA A 517 -28.28 -22.73 -1.23
CA ALA A 517 -27.56 -21.64 -1.90
C ALA A 517 -27.19 -20.42 -1.00
N GLY A 518 -27.69 -20.35 0.23
CA GLY A 518 -27.45 -19.24 1.16
C GLY A 518 -26.16 -19.35 1.97
N THR A 519 -25.78 -20.56 2.40
CA THR A 519 -24.59 -20.84 3.22
C THR A 519 -23.29 -20.86 2.40
N HIS A 520 -23.40 -20.94 1.07
CA HIS A 520 -22.26 -21.02 0.14
C HIS A 520 -21.58 -19.68 -0.22
N ARG A 521 -22.12 -18.53 0.22
CA ARG A 521 -21.58 -17.20 -0.20
C ARG A 521 -20.34 -16.74 0.56
N HIS A 522 -20.00 -17.38 1.68
CA HIS A 522 -18.96 -16.94 2.61
C HIS A 522 -17.86 -17.99 2.84
N THR A 523 -17.82 -19.04 2.03
CA THR A 523 -16.86 -20.15 2.13
C THR A 523 -16.43 -20.59 0.74
N TRP A 524 -15.16 -20.96 0.56
CA TRP A 524 -14.66 -21.48 -0.70
C TRP A 524 -13.59 -22.56 -0.47
N CYS A 525 -13.63 -23.65 -1.24
CA CYS A 525 -12.60 -24.68 -1.23
C CYS A 525 -12.56 -25.36 -2.60
N PRO A 526 -11.36 -25.55 -3.19
CA PRO A 526 -11.24 -26.10 -4.53
C PRO A 526 -11.39 -27.61 -4.51
N LYS A 527 -12.59 -28.14 -4.76
CA LYS A 527 -12.94 -29.57 -4.63
C LYS A 527 -12.00 -30.55 -5.37
N SER A 528 -11.28 -30.10 -6.41
CA SER A 528 -10.31 -30.91 -7.16
C SER A 528 -8.94 -31.08 -6.48
N VAL A 529 -8.62 -30.25 -5.48
CA VAL A 529 -7.31 -30.21 -4.80
C VAL A 529 -7.46 -30.27 -3.27
N CYS A 530 -8.55 -29.71 -2.78
CA CYS A 530 -8.90 -29.58 -1.38
C CYS A 530 -9.55 -30.88 -0.91
N THR A 531 -8.88 -31.54 0.02
CA THR A 531 -9.27 -32.86 0.55
C THR A 531 -10.12 -32.71 1.82
N CYS A 532 -10.99 -31.69 1.92
CA CYS A 532 -11.82 -31.46 3.10
C CYS A 532 -12.68 -32.67 3.57
N PHE A 533 -12.81 -33.70 2.72
CA PHE A 533 -13.50 -34.97 3.02
C PHE A 533 -12.59 -36.06 3.59
N GLU A 534 -11.28 -35.94 3.41
CA GLU A 534 -10.27 -36.87 3.91
C GLU A 534 -9.58 -36.20 5.11
N ASN A 535 -9.07 -36.96 6.08
CA ASN A 535 -8.32 -36.41 7.23
C ASN A 535 -6.93 -35.85 6.82
N SER A 536 -6.86 -35.27 5.63
CA SER A 536 -5.67 -34.76 4.98
C SER A 536 -5.54 -33.25 5.26
N ILE A 537 -4.30 -32.84 5.46
CA ILE A 537 -3.86 -31.53 5.93
C ILE A 537 -3.86 -30.47 4.78
N SER A 538 -4.42 -30.77 3.60
CA SER A 538 -4.38 -29.84 2.45
C SER A 538 -5.30 -28.63 2.64
N ASP A 539 -4.74 -27.57 3.23
CA ASP A 539 -5.45 -26.37 3.68
C ASP A 539 -5.70 -25.36 2.54
N PHE A 540 -6.79 -25.53 1.78
CA PHE A 540 -7.28 -24.50 0.85
C PHE A 540 -8.70 -24.02 1.16
N HIS A 541 -9.17 -24.29 2.38
CA HIS A 541 -10.46 -23.80 2.84
C HIS A 541 -10.38 -22.31 3.21
N LEU A 542 -11.18 -21.52 2.51
CA LEU A 542 -11.30 -20.08 2.68
C LEU A 542 -12.66 -19.73 3.27
N ILE A 543 -12.67 -18.71 4.11
CA ILE A 543 -13.87 -18.14 4.70
C ILE A 543 -13.88 -16.63 4.54
N LYS A 544 -15.06 -16.02 4.62
CA LYS A 544 -15.20 -14.59 4.81
C LYS A 544 -15.31 -14.25 6.29
N VAL A 545 -14.51 -13.30 6.75
CA VAL A 545 -14.51 -12.79 8.13
C VAL A 545 -14.58 -11.26 8.13
N SER A 546 -15.11 -10.69 9.22
CA SER A 546 -15.00 -9.25 9.45
C SER A 546 -13.55 -8.88 9.76
N LEU A 547 -13.19 -7.61 9.54
CA LEU A 547 -11.84 -7.13 9.86
C LEU A 547 -11.53 -7.27 11.36
N LYS A 548 -12.51 -6.98 12.22
CA LYS A 548 -12.42 -7.21 13.67
C LYS A 548 -12.08 -8.67 13.99
N GLU A 549 -12.78 -9.62 13.39
CA GLU A 549 -12.53 -11.04 13.61
C GLU A 549 -11.16 -11.47 13.06
N PHE A 550 -10.78 -10.98 11.88
CA PHE A 550 -9.47 -11.29 11.30
C PHE A 550 -8.30 -10.75 12.14
N MET A 551 -8.43 -9.53 12.64
CA MET A 551 -7.36 -8.86 13.39
C MET A 551 -7.36 -9.26 14.86
N CYS A 552 -8.51 -9.17 15.55
CA CYS A 552 -8.60 -9.38 17.00
C CYS A 552 -8.93 -10.84 17.38
N GLY A 553 -9.41 -11.64 16.43
CA GLY A 553 -9.88 -13.00 16.69
C GLY A 553 -11.32 -13.06 17.17
N SER A 554 -11.77 -14.28 17.37
CA SER A 554 -13.10 -14.66 17.87
C SER A 554 -13.03 -16.05 18.50
N ALA A 555 -14.17 -16.58 18.95
CA ALA A 555 -14.23 -17.97 19.42
C ALA A 555 -13.93 -18.99 18.30
N ARG A 556 -14.06 -18.61 17.02
CA ARG A 556 -13.90 -19.49 15.85
C ARG A 556 -12.64 -19.19 15.04
N TYR A 557 -11.98 -18.05 15.26
CA TYR A 557 -10.84 -17.61 14.47
C TYR A 557 -9.77 -17.00 15.40
N PRO A 558 -8.48 -17.35 15.25
CA PRO A 558 -7.47 -16.96 16.23
C PRO A 558 -7.17 -15.46 16.25
N GLY A 559 -7.30 -14.78 15.11
CA GLY A 559 -6.95 -13.37 14.99
C GLY A 559 -5.46 -13.15 14.80
N LEU A 560 -5.09 -12.16 13.96
CA LEU A 560 -3.71 -11.87 13.64
C LEU A 560 -2.96 -11.17 14.78
N LEU A 561 -3.59 -10.19 15.45
CA LEU A 561 -2.98 -9.42 16.53
C LEU A 561 -2.65 -10.26 17.77
N PRO A 562 -3.51 -11.20 18.21
CA PRO A 562 -3.12 -12.16 19.25
C PRO A 562 -1.88 -12.99 18.87
N VAL A 563 -1.76 -13.43 17.61
CA VAL A 563 -0.57 -14.16 17.13
C VAL A 563 0.69 -13.30 17.27
N LEU A 564 0.61 -12.02 16.88
CA LEU A 564 1.76 -11.11 16.96
C LEU A 564 2.13 -10.79 18.40
N ALA A 565 1.15 -10.59 19.30
CA ALA A 565 1.40 -10.39 20.72
C ALA A 565 2.16 -11.58 21.32
N MET A 566 1.73 -12.80 21.01
CA MET A 566 2.43 -14.01 21.43
C MET A 566 3.85 -14.12 20.87
N TYR A 567 4.04 -13.78 19.59
CA TYR A 567 5.37 -13.77 18.98
C TYR A 567 6.31 -12.79 19.70
N THR A 568 5.80 -11.60 20.05
CA THR A 568 6.53 -10.60 20.83
C THR A 568 6.91 -11.14 22.21
N ASP A 569 5.96 -11.69 22.95
CA ASP A 569 6.22 -12.23 24.30
C ASP A 569 7.26 -13.36 24.25
N ALA A 570 7.10 -14.30 23.30
CA ALA A 570 8.03 -15.40 23.10
C ALA A 570 9.45 -14.91 22.78
N TYR A 571 9.59 -13.88 21.93
CA TYR A 571 10.87 -13.27 21.61
C TYR A 571 11.59 -12.79 22.87
N PHE A 572 10.89 -12.01 23.71
CA PHE A 572 11.50 -11.40 24.88
C PHE A 572 11.72 -12.37 26.04
N ASP A 573 10.91 -13.43 26.15
CA ASP A 573 11.15 -14.54 27.07
C ASP A 573 12.48 -15.25 26.80
N THR A 574 12.95 -15.28 25.54
CA THR A 574 14.25 -15.89 25.20
C THR A 574 15.47 -15.05 25.60
N ILE A 575 15.31 -13.73 25.80
CA ILE A 575 16.43 -12.79 25.95
C ILE A 575 16.67 -12.41 27.42
N ALA A 576 15.67 -12.54 28.30
CA ALA A 576 15.77 -12.32 29.76
C ALA A 576 16.51 -11.02 30.16
N ASP A 577 16.21 -9.89 29.49
CA ASP A 577 16.81 -8.58 29.72
C ASP A 577 15.78 -7.60 30.32
N PRO A 578 15.97 -7.03 31.52
CA PRO A 578 15.04 -6.07 32.11
C PRO A 578 14.82 -4.79 31.28
N THR A 579 15.75 -4.44 30.39
CA THR A 579 15.61 -3.28 29.50
C THR A 579 14.64 -3.51 28.34
N SER A 580 14.11 -4.74 28.18
CA SER A 580 13.13 -5.08 27.16
C SER A 580 11.69 -4.68 27.49
N LEU A 581 11.40 -4.34 28.74
CA LEU A 581 10.02 -4.06 29.17
C LEU A 581 9.40 -2.90 28.37
N ASP A 582 10.18 -1.85 28.10
CA ASP A 582 9.74 -0.70 27.32
C ASP A 582 9.41 -1.06 25.85
N ASP A 583 10.16 -1.99 25.25
CA ASP A 583 9.90 -2.49 23.89
C ASP A 583 8.63 -3.35 23.85
N VAL A 584 8.47 -4.25 24.84
CA VAL A 584 7.26 -5.08 25.00
C VAL A 584 6.03 -4.19 25.15
N GLU A 585 6.05 -3.25 26.10
CA GLU A 585 4.94 -2.32 26.33
C GLU A 585 4.62 -1.49 25.09
N TYR A 586 5.65 -1.01 24.38
CA TYR A 586 5.45 -0.26 23.14
C TYR A 586 4.79 -1.11 22.05
N ILE A 587 5.28 -2.32 21.78
CA ILE A 587 4.71 -3.20 20.76
C ILE A 587 3.28 -3.58 21.12
N HIS A 588 2.99 -3.91 22.39
CA HIS A 588 1.63 -4.18 22.85
C HIS A 588 0.72 -2.95 22.74
N SER A 589 1.24 -1.73 22.94
CA SER A 589 0.48 -0.50 22.72
C SER A 589 0.09 -0.31 21.24
N VAL A 590 0.99 -0.64 20.31
CA VAL A 590 0.73 -0.64 18.86
C VAL A 590 -0.34 -1.68 18.50
N ILE A 591 -0.18 -2.91 19.00
CA ILE A 591 -1.14 -4.00 18.79
C ILE A 591 -2.52 -3.62 19.33
N SER A 592 -2.58 -3.07 20.54
CA SER A 592 -3.80 -2.59 21.18
C SER A 592 -4.48 -1.49 20.36
N TYR A 593 -3.71 -0.54 19.82
CA TYR A 593 -4.24 0.54 19.01
C TYR A 593 -4.86 0.03 17.69
N LEU A 594 -4.19 -0.91 17.02
CA LEU A 594 -4.71 -1.54 15.81
C LEU A 594 -5.93 -2.41 16.10
N ALA A 595 -5.99 -3.05 17.28
CA ALA A 595 -7.18 -3.79 17.71
C ALA A 595 -8.37 -2.86 17.93
N ASP A 596 -8.18 -1.72 18.59
CA ASP A 596 -9.23 -0.71 18.75
C ASP A 596 -9.74 -0.20 17.39
N ARG A 597 -8.84 0.01 16.43
CA ARG A 597 -9.22 0.47 15.07
C ARG A 597 -9.97 -0.62 14.30
N ALA A 598 -9.47 -1.85 14.30
CA ALA A 598 -10.13 -2.98 13.66
C ALA A 598 -11.51 -3.30 14.27
N ALA A 599 -11.69 -3.01 15.57
CA ALA A 599 -12.94 -3.20 16.29
C ALA A 599 -13.92 -2.02 16.18
N GLY A 600 -13.53 -0.93 15.49
CA GLY A 600 -14.34 0.29 15.36
C GLY A 600 -14.43 1.13 16.63
N VAL A 601 -13.61 0.84 17.65
CA VAL A 601 -13.55 1.61 18.92
C VAL A 601 -12.92 2.98 18.68
N ILE A 602 -11.92 3.04 17.80
CA ILE A 602 -11.41 4.30 17.24
C ILE A 602 -11.70 4.34 15.74
N PRO A 603 -12.16 5.48 15.20
CA PRO A 603 -12.45 5.60 13.78
C PRO A 603 -11.17 5.53 12.96
N THR A 604 -11.26 5.17 11.68
CA THR A 604 -10.21 5.44 10.69
C THR A 604 -10.08 6.95 10.46
N CYS A 605 -8.97 7.43 9.87
CA CYS A 605 -8.80 8.85 9.55
C CYS A 605 -9.94 9.37 8.65
N ALA A 606 -10.36 8.57 7.67
CA ALA A 606 -11.49 8.86 6.80
C ALA A 606 -12.81 9.00 7.58
N ALA A 607 -13.12 8.02 8.43
CA ALA A 607 -14.33 8.04 9.25
C ALA A 607 -14.31 9.19 10.27
N ALA A 608 -13.14 9.52 10.82
CA ALA A 608 -12.99 10.60 11.79
C ALA A 608 -13.32 11.97 11.17
N VAL A 609 -12.81 12.25 9.97
CA VAL A 609 -13.15 13.46 9.21
C VAL A 609 -14.64 13.49 8.85
N ARG A 610 -15.20 12.34 8.45
CA ARG A 610 -16.64 12.24 8.13
C ARG A 610 -17.53 12.53 9.34
N ASN A 611 -17.19 11.98 10.50
CA ASN A 611 -17.89 12.22 11.76
C ASN A 611 -17.81 13.70 12.15
N LEU A 612 -16.63 14.33 11.98
CA LEU A 612 -16.44 15.76 12.21
C LEU A 612 -17.38 16.60 11.33
N ILE A 613 -17.44 16.31 10.02
CA ILE A 613 -18.32 17.01 9.08
C ILE A 613 -19.79 16.82 9.45
N GLN A 614 -20.21 15.60 9.77
CA GLN A 614 -21.58 15.31 10.20
C GLN A 614 -21.95 16.06 11.50
N ASN A 615 -21.02 16.15 12.45
CA ASN A 615 -21.21 16.93 13.67
C ASN A 615 -21.37 18.44 13.36
N MET A 616 -20.57 19.00 12.44
CA MET A 616 -20.73 20.40 12.01
C MET A 616 -22.11 20.66 11.39
N HIS A 617 -22.58 19.77 10.53
CA HIS A 617 -23.89 19.91 9.88
C HIS A 617 -25.06 19.80 10.88
N THR A 618 -25.02 18.82 11.80
CA THR A 618 -26.10 18.62 12.79
C THR A 618 -26.25 19.79 13.77
N HIS A 619 -25.18 20.48 14.15
CA HIS A 619 -25.27 21.68 14.99
C HIS A 619 -25.84 22.90 14.28
N ARG A 620 -25.75 22.94 12.94
CA ARG A 620 -26.36 23.98 12.11
C ARG A 620 -27.88 23.80 11.97
N ASP A 621 -28.36 22.56 12.05
CA ASP A 621 -29.74 22.14 11.78
C ASP A 621 -30.79 22.45 12.88
N ASN A 622 -30.45 23.24 13.91
CA ASN A 622 -31.47 23.85 14.79
C ASN A 622 -32.30 24.96 14.09
N SER A 623 -32.07 25.21 12.79
CA SER A 623 -32.91 26.08 11.96
C SER A 623 -33.16 25.45 10.59
N PHE A 624 -34.38 24.92 10.39
CA PHE A 624 -35.08 24.58 9.14
C PHE A 624 -34.27 23.98 7.95
N ALA A 625 -34.65 22.75 7.61
CA ALA A 625 -34.29 21.93 6.44
C ALA A 625 -33.81 22.67 5.17
N GLU A 626 -32.61 22.32 4.69
CA GLU A 626 -32.35 22.01 3.29
C GLU A 626 -31.00 21.29 3.05
N VAL A 627 -31.06 20.24 2.21
CA VAL A 627 -30.02 19.59 1.38
C VAL A 627 -28.69 19.19 2.04
N CYS A 628 -28.42 17.87 2.05
CA CYS A 628 -27.07 17.32 2.25
C CYS A 628 -26.12 17.90 1.19
N SER A 629 -25.38 18.97 1.53
CA SER A 629 -24.37 19.53 0.64
C SER A 629 -23.23 18.52 0.49
N SER A 630 -22.98 18.09 -0.74
CA SER A 630 -21.83 17.24 -1.09
C SER A 630 -20.50 17.97 -0.92
N MET A 631 -20.50 19.30 -0.95
CA MET A 631 -19.29 20.12 -0.90
C MET A 631 -19.13 20.86 0.42
N LEU A 632 -17.89 20.92 0.91
CA LEU A 632 -17.48 21.70 2.06
C LEU A 632 -17.40 23.20 1.73
N SER A 633 -17.93 24.01 2.64
CA SER A 633 -17.71 25.45 2.70
C SER A 633 -16.29 25.80 3.17
N GLU A 634 -15.82 27.03 2.93
CA GLU A 634 -14.48 27.46 3.35
C GLU A 634 -14.23 27.31 4.87
N PRO A 635 -15.18 27.65 5.77
CA PRO A 635 -14.99 27.41 7.21
C PRO A 635 -14.87 25.93 7.56
N GLU A 636 -15.64 25.06 6.92
CA GLU A 636 -15.57 23.60 7.15
C GLU A 636 -14.23 23.02 6.69
N VAL A 637 -13.71 23.50 5.55
CA VAL A 637 -12.36 23.13 5.08
C VAL A 637 -11.29 23.52 6.10
N GLN A 638 -11.40 24.72 6.68
CA GLN A 638 -10.46 25.17 7.70
C GLN A 638 -10.54 24.28 8.95
N ILE A 639 -11.74 23.95 9.43
CA ILE A 639 -11.94 23.08 10.60
C ILE A 639 -11.36 21.69 10.34
N VAL A 640 -11.62 21.08 9.18
CA VAL A 640 -11.07 19.77 8.80
C VAL A 640 -9.54 19.82 8.72
N THR A 641 -8.98 20.89 8.14
CA THR A 641 -7.53 21.05 8.02
C THR A 641 -6.87 21.19 9.39
N GLU A 642 -7.40 22.04 10.26
CA GLU A 642 -6.90 22.21 11.64
C GLU A 642 -7.04 20.92 12.46
N TYR A 643 -8.11 20.15 12.23
CA TYR A 643 -8.29 18.85 12.85
C TYR A 643 -7.18 17.87 12.45
N MET A 644 -6.87 17.76 11.16
CA MET A 644 -5.75 16.93 10.68
C MET A 644 -4.40 17.44 11.24
N LEU A 645 -4.17 18.75 11.25
CA LEU A 645 -2.93 19.35 11.76
C LEU A 645 -2.75 19.13 13.27
N GLY A 646 -3.85 19.10 14.03
CA GLY A 646 -3.86 18.90 15.49
C GLY A 646 -3.46 17.48 15.92
N ALA A 647 -3.68 16.48 15.06
CA ALA A 647 -3.32 15.09 15.36
C ALA A 647 -1.82 14.78 15.15
N ARG A 648 -1.10 15.56 14.32
CA ARG A 648 0.25 15.27 13.79
C ARG A 648 1.28 14.77 14.81
N ARG A 649 1.26 15.32 16.01
CA ARG A 649 2.28 15.10 17.06
C ARG A 649 1.76 14.30 18.26
N LEU A 650 0.52 13.81 18.21
CA LEU A 650 -0.08 13.07 19.31
C LEU A 650 0.44 11.63 19.35
N SER A 651 0.65 11.12 20.57
CA SER A 651 0.91 9.69 20.82
C SER A 651 -0.33 8.85 20.52
N LEU A 652 -0.19 7.52 20.49
CA LEU A 652 -1.32 6.61 20.28
C LEU A 652 -2.44 6.80 21.32
N ASP A 653 -2.09 7.01 22.59
CA ASP A 653 -3.08 7.30 23.64
C ASP A 653 -3.70 8.69 23.49
N GLY A 654 -2.87 9.70 23.16
CA GLY A 654 -3.36 11.05 22.86
C GLY A 654 -4.35 11.04 21.69
N LEU A 655 -4.14 10.18 20.68
CA LEU A 655 -5.05 10.01 19.56
C LEU A 655 -6.37 9.34 19.94
N ARG A 656 -6.36 8.37 20.87
CA ARG A 656 -7.59 7.79 21.42
C ARG A 656 -8.45 8.88 22.07
N GLU A 657 -7.84 9.72 22.88
CA GLU A 657 -8.52 10.85 23.52
C GLU A 657 -8.99 11.88 22.48
N TYR A 658 -8.13 12.22 21.53
CA TYR A 658 -8.42 13.16 20.47
C TYR A 658 -9.64 12.74 19.64
N TYR A 659 -9.66 11.51 19.13
CA TYR A 659 -10.78 11.00 18.34
C TYR A 659 -12.06 10.86 19.18
N ARG A 660 -11.97 10.45 20.45
CA ARG A 660 -13.13 10.40 21.36
C ARG A 660 -13.71 11.78 21.61
N ALA A 661 -12.88 12.79 21.89
CA ALA A 661 -13.32 14.15 22.16
C ALA A 661 -14.08 14.77 20.99
N HIS A 662 -13.73 14.40 19.75
CA HIS A 662 -14.37 14.90 18.52
C HIS A 662 -15.46 13.97 17.96
N SER A 663 -15.64 12.78 18.56
CA SER A 663 -16.76 11.88 18.24
C SER A 663 -18.08 12.30 18.89
N GLY A 664 -18.02 13.13 19.95
CA GLY A 664 -19.19 13.71 20.61
C GLY A 664 -19.66 15.01 19.97
N THR A 665 -20.91 15.39 20.24
CA THR A 665 -21.50 16.69 19.86
C THR A 665 -20.65 17.84 20.41
N VAL A 666 -19.82 18.44 19.56
CA VAL A 666 -19.05 19.65 19.89
C VAL A 666 -20.00 20.80 20.19
N SER A 667 -20.17 21.18 21.45
CA SER A 667 -20.76 22.48 21.79
C SER A 667 -19.76 23.56 21.36
N ILE A 668 -19.92 24.10 20.15
CA ILE A 668 -19.18 25.28 19.73
C ILE A 668 -19.72 26.44 20.58
N SER A 669 -19.01 26.79 21.66
CA SER A 669 -19.23 28.06 22.33
C SER A 669 -18.74 29.17 21.39
N VAL A 670 -19.65 29.69 20.57
CA VAL A 670 -19.43 30.94 19.85
C VAL A 670 -19.38 32.03 20.91
N SER A 671 -18.17 32.43 21.31
CA SER A 671 -17.98 33.69 22.02
C SER A 671 -18.32 34.81 21.03
N THR A 672 -19.53 35.35 21.14
CA THR A 672 -19.89 36.61 20.51
C THR A 672 -19.01 37.72 21.09
N PRO A 673 -18.43 38.60 20.26
CA PRO A 673 -17.60 39.70 20.75
C PRO A 673 -18.47 40.76 21.43
N GLU A 674 -18.00 41.28 22.56
CA GLU A 674 -18.38 42.61 23.08
C GLU A 674 -17.46 43.69 22.52
#